data_AF-A0A1C6BRR1-F1
#
_entry.id   AF-A0A1C6BRR1-F1
#
_cell.length_a   1.000
_cell.length_b   1.000
_cell.length_c   1.000
_cell.angle_alpha   90.00
_cell.angle_beta   90.00
_cell.angle_gamma   90.00
#
_symmetry.space_group_name_H-M   'P 1'
#
loop_
_entity.id
_entity.type
_entity.pdbx_description
1 polymer ?
#
loop_
_entity_poly.entity_id
_entity_poly.type
_entity_poly.pdbx_seq_one_letter_code
_entity_poly.pdbx_strand_id
1 'polypeptide(L)'
;MNTRIEICTKEDESTTVKGGILERLVAQILTVQQFEVTQTVRVTGMEIDVYAKHKITNQVILVECKAHENALPADVITKLLGNIMLRKADACWLVTTGPLSKDAEGTRIEWEQESNSERGKLSFYTQDRILDLLVGSRQIQPLDKILGLISSKFVPGDDAMLMCTSSGMFWIIPIVDPALEISSTVLAFDAVHGQRVTSTEQLNNLKAHRNSFSSFQWLGSESIDSKQTELLAEEYRNIVPVISGDDWSDYRPARPEDFVGRKKILSDILDFLESVNNGNSRTRLFSIKAPSGMGKSSVVLKLASQVTTSRKYSKKFFVYAVDVRTAMSARYAEMAIRSCFSEADSQGFTDVTTRDINSTTVSQYLNDSSIQKTLEYLKQQGKTIVIVFDQFEELFSQKGLYPLFDNVRVLCNEIDALQGPLVLGFAWKTDLTIPADHPAYYMWSNLADRRKEFELSQFKATEIKSAIKLFGRHLQEPVNPILNNYLTKQCQGYPWLLKKLCIHVFKLIHDGNSQDYVIGQRLNIVDLFERDISELTPDQHACVIEIAKSSPADYFSITETYGSDMVQTLINGRIVIRRASKLTLYWDIFRDYVLNKTVPELMLDYIPQQQFRTDMRAFACLIDKGDLASSELGKELSVSTATIDNIMIDAVMFGVAQRNSNTIHIIPDSKEALISTLQAIFKKHTVYVEIKNRLRLFNSPAPHS
;
A
#
# COMPACT_ATOMS: atom_id res chain seq x y z
N MET A 1 -18.96 17.53 -20.74
CA MET A 1 -18.69 16.09 -20.66
C MET A 1 -17.43 15.80 -21.45
N ASN A 2 -16.44 15.20 -20.81
CA ASN A 2 -15.23 14.70 -21.47
C ASN A 2 -15.54 13.39 -22.18
N THR A 3 -14.95 13.17 -23.34
CA THR A 3 -15.09 11.93 -24.10
C THR A 3 -13.78 11.21 -24.20
N ARG A 4 -13.80 9.87 -24.17
CA ARG A 4 -12.63 9.04 -24.42
C ARG A 4 -12.89 7.81 -25.26
N ILE A 5 -11.84 7.29 -25.91
CA ILE A 5 -11.88 6.02 -26.64
C ILE A 5 -11.03 4.99 -25.90
N GLU A 6 -11.63 3.87 -25.53
CA GLU A 6 -10.90 2.72 -24.97
C GLU A 6 -10.99 1.52 -25.90
N ILE A 7 -9.83 0.96 -26.24
CA ILE A 7 -9.73 -0.30 -26.97
C ILE A 7 -9.70 -1.43 -25.94
N CYS A 8 -10.81 -2.16 -25.84
CA CYS A 8 -11.05 -3.10 -24.76
C CYS A 8 -10.99 -4.55 -25.26
N THR A 9 -10.17 -5.36 -24.59
CA THR A 9 -9.97 -6.80 -24.84
C THR A 9 -10.29 -7.60 -23.59
N LYS A 10 -10.54 -8.90 -23.72
CA LYS A 10 -10.65 -9.81 -22.56
C LYS A 10 -9.27 -10.06 -21.93
N GLU A 11 -9.24 -10.53 -20.69
CA GLU A 11 -7.98 -10.77 -19.95
C GLU A 11 -7.05 -11.79 -20.61
N ASP A 12 -7.61 -12.76 -21.34
CA ASP A 12 -6.89 -13.81 -22.05
C ASP A 12 -6.41 -13.40 -23.45
N GLU A 13 -6.81 -12.21 -23.93
CA GLU A 13 -6.47 -11.72 -25.26
C GLU A 13 -5.13 -10.96 -25.27
N SER A 14 -4.30 -11.23 -26.29
CA SER A 14 -2.98 -10.63 -26.42
C SER A 14 -3.02 -9.14 -26.81
N THR A 15 -1.91 -8.42 -26.62
CA THR A 15 -1.74 -7.05 -27.11
C THR A 15 -1.92 -6.91 -28.63
N THR A 16 -1.68 -7.98 -29.39
CA THR A 16 -1.94 -8.03 -30.84
C THR A 16 -3.42 -7.88 -31.15
N VAL A 17 -4.31 -8.47 -30.33
CA VAL A 17 -5.78 -8.30 -30.48
C VAL A 17 -6.17 -6.85 -30.25
N LYS A 18 -5.57 -6.20 -29.24
CA LYS A 18 -5.79 -4.77 -28.96
C LYS A 18 -5.39 -3.90 -30.15
N GLY A 19 -4.21 -4.13 -30.73
CA GLY A 19 -3.77 -3.45 -31.96
C GLY A 19 -4.76 -3.65 -33.12
N GLY A 20 -5.16 -4.89 -33.37
CA GLY A 20 -6.08 -5.24 -34.45
C GLY A 20 -7.49 -4.65 -34.33
N ILE A 21 -7.97 -4.31 -33.13
CA ILE A 21 -9.24 -3.58 -32.96
C ILE A 21 -9.08 -2.13 -33.45
N LEU A 22 -8.01 -1.44 -33.05
CA LEU A 22 -7.75 -0.06 -33.50
C LEU A 22 -7.49 -0.02 -35.01
N GLU A 23 -6.73 -0.97 -35.55
CA GLU A 23 -6.49 -1.10 -37.00
C GLU A 23 -7.80 -1.27 -37.78
N ARG A 24 -8.77 -2.03 -37.26
CA ARG A 24 -10.10 -2.19 -37.89
C ARG A 24 -10.90 -0.90 -37.86
N LEU A 25 -10.87 -0.17 -36.75
CA LEU A 25 -11.53 1.13 -36.63
C LEU A 25 -10.98 2.11 -37.67
N VAL A 26 -9.65 2.18 -37.79
CA VAL A 26 -8.96 3.03 -38.77
C VAL A 26 -9.27 2.62 -40.19
N ALA A 27 -9.27 1.32 -40.49
CA ALA A 27 -9.61 0.81 -41.81
C ALA A 27 -11.04 1.16 -42.22
N GLN A 28 -12.00 1.13 -41.28
CA GLN A 28 -13.37 1.56 -41.53
C GLN A 28 -13.43 3.05 -41.90
N ILE A 29 -12.77 3.92 -41.13
CA ILE A 29 -12.70 5.38 -41.41
C ILE A 29 -12.12 5.64 -42.81
N LEU A 30 -10.99 5.01 -43.14
CA LEU A 30 -10.32 5.17 -44.44
C LEU A 30 -11.16 4.65 -45.60
N THR A 31 -11.86 3.53 -45.41
CA THR A 31 -12.74 2.96 -46.45
C THR A 31 -13.86 3.92 -46.82
N VAL A 32 -14.46 4.62 -45.83
CA VAL A 32 -15.47 5.65 -46.08
C VAL A 32 -14.88 6.82 -46.88
N GLN A 33 -13.61 7.15 -46.65
CA GLN A 33 -12.87 8.18 -47.38
C GLN A 33 -12.33 7.72 -48.74
N GLN A 34 -12.88 6.64 -49.31
CA GLN A 34 -12.53 6.10 -50.63
C GLN A 34 -11.09 5.55 -50.74
N PHE A 35 -10.51 5.11 -49.64
CA PHE A 35 -9.27 4.32 -49.69
C PHE A 35 -9.58 2.82 -49.85
N GLU A 36 -8.71 2.14 -50.58
CA GLU A 36 -8.54 0.69 -50.52
C GLU A 36 -7.51 0.39 -49.43
N VAL A 37 -7.88 -0.44 -48.45
CA VAL A 37 -7.13 -0.61 -47.20
C VAL A 37 -6.62 -2.04 -47.07
N THR A 38 -5.38 -2.20 -46.64
CA THR A 38 -4.77 -3.48 -46.27
C THR A 38 -4.19 -3.37 -44.86
N GLN A 39 -4.62 -4.24 -43.97
CA GLN A 39 -4.18 -4.27 -42.57
C GLN A 39 -2.92 -5.15 -42.42
N THR A 40 -2.07 -4.78 -41.47
CA THR A 40 -0.86 -5.51 -41.07
C THR A 40 0.02 -5.94 -42.25
N VAL A 41 0.72 -4.98 -42.87
CA VAL A 41 1.55 -5.25 -44.05
C VAL A 41 3.03 -5.30 -43.67
N ARG A 42 3.67 -6.45 -43.90
CA ARG A 42 5.14 -6.55 -43.87
C ARG A 42 5.72 -6.17 -45.23
N VAL A 43 6.39 -5.03 -45.27
CA VAL A 43 7.13 -4.58 -46.46
C VAL A 43 8.58 -4.38 -46.05
N THR A 44 9.51 -5.01 -46.78
CA THR A 44 10.96 -4.80 -46.65
C THR A 44 11.49 -4.83 -45.21
N GLY A 45 11.11 -5.86 -44.44
CA GLY A 45 11.65 -6.08 -43.08
C GLY A 45 11.04 -5.25 -41.96
N MET A 46 9.96 -4.49 -42.21
CA MET A 46 9.29 -3.69 -41.18
C MET A 46 7.76 -3.76 -41.33
N GLU A 47 7.07 -3.95 -40.20
CA GLU A 47 5.61 -4.09 -40.09
C GLU A 47 4.95 -2.70 -40.07
N ILE A 48 3.87 -2.51 -40.84
CA ILE A 48 2.99 -1.33 -40.78
C ILE A 48 1.59 -1.79 -40.43
N ASP A 49 0.96 -1.07 -39.51
CA ASP A 49 -0.36 -1.39 -38.97
C ASP A 49 -1.44 -1.30 -40.06
N VAL A 50 -1.50 -0.19 -40.81
CA VAL A 50 -2.45 -0.06 -41.94
C VAL A 50 -1.81 0.62 -43.15
N TYR A 51 -1.98 0.00 -44.33
CA TYR A 51 -1.64 0.55 -45.63
C TYR A 51 -2.93 0.95 -46.36
N ALA A 52 -3.00 2.16 -46.89
CA ALA A 52 -4.18 2.65 -47.58
C ALA A 52 -3.82 3.35 -48.89
N LYS A 53 -4.55 3.04 -49.96
CA LYS A 53 -4.39 3.66 -51.28
C LYS A 53 -5.70 4.29 -51.74
N HIS A 54 -5.68 5.58 -52.03
CA HIS A 54 -6.89 6.28 -52.46
C HIS A 54 -7.32 5.78 -53.85
N LYS A 55 -8.60 5.42 -54.01
CA LYS A 55 -9.13 4.76 -55.22
C LYS A 55 -9.04 5.62 -56.49
N ILE A 56 -9.05 6.95 -56.33
CA ILE A 56 -9.05 7.90 -57.46
C ILE A 56 -7.65 8.51 -57.69
N THR A 57 -7.13 9.24 -56.70
CA THR A 57 -5.83 9.91 -56.78
C THR A 57 -4.62 8.97 -56.74
N ASN A 58 -4.80 7.69 -56.41
CA ASN A 58 -3.73 6.73 -56.14
C ASN A 58 -2.78 7.12 -54.98
N GLN A 59 -3.12 8.13 -54.20
CA GLN A 59 -2.34 8.57 -53.05
C GLN A 59 -2.17 7.43 -52.04
N VAL A 60 -0.94 7.17 -51.62
CA VAL A 60 -0.58 6.13 -50.67
C VAL A 60 -0.35 6.74 -49.28
N ILE A 61 -1.09 6.21 -48.31
CA ILE A 61 -1.02 6.61 -46.91
C ILE A 61 -0.62 5.40 -46.07
N LEU A 62 0.35 5.61 -45.18
CA LEU A 62 0.75 4.66 -44.17
C LEU A 62 0.18 5.08 -42.83
N VAL A 63 -0.39 4.16 -42.06
CA VAL A 63 -0.96 4.51 -40.75
C VAL A 63 -0.33 3.67 -39.66
N GLU A 64 0.06 4.37 -38.60
CA GLU A 64 0.57 3.78 -37.38
C GLU A 64 -0.48 3.96 -36.28
N CYS A 65 -0.86 2.85 -35.66
CA CYS A 65 -1.90 2.76 -34.65
C CYS A 65 -1.28 2.58 -33.27
N LYS A 66 -1.66 3.45 -32.33
CA LYS A 66 -1.13 3.43 -30.96
C LYS A 66 -2.27 3.45 -29.93
N ALA A 67 -2.62 2.26 -29.44
CA ALA A 67 -3.64 2.04 -28.40
C ALA A 67 -3.01 2.03 -27.00
N HIS A 68 -2.42 3.14 -26.58
CA HIS A 68 -1.74 3.28 -25.28
C HIS A 68 -2.55 4.15 -24.31
N GLU A 69 -2.48 3.81 -23.01
CA GLU A 69 -3.03 4.66 -21.93
C GLU A 69 -2.03 5.76 -21.53
N ASN A 70 -0.73 5.50 -21.66
CA ASN A 70 0.32 6.46 -21.32
C ASN A 70 0.57 7.46 -22.46
N ALA A 71 1.12 8.62 -22.10
CA ALA A 71 1.50 9.66 -23.05
C ALA A 71 2.53 9.15 -24.07
N LEU A 72 2.24 9.33 -25.36
CA LEU A 72 3.14 8.95 -26.44
C LEU A 72 4.36 9.89 -26.52
N PRO A 73 5.60 9.35 -26.51
CA PRO A 73 6.81 10.16 -26.63
C PRO A 73 7.05 10.67 -28.06
N ALA A 74 7.82 11.75 -28.18
CA ALA A 74 8.10 12.42 -29.46
C ALA A 74 8.92 11.57 -30.44
N ASP A 75 9.69 10.58 -29.95
CA ASP A 75 10.50 9.70 -30.80
C ASP A 75 9.65 8.84 -31.76
N VAL A 76 8.38 8.57 -31.39
CA VAL A 76 7.42 7.88 -32.27
C VAL A 76 7.15 8.71 -33.52
N ILE A 77 7.00 10.03 -33.37
CA ILE A 77 6.77 10.96 -34.48
C ILE A 77 7.98 10.98 -35.41
N THR A 78 9.19 11.04 -34.86
CA THR A 78 10.44 11.04 -35.63
C THR A 78 10.62 9.73 -36.41
N LYS A 79 10.30 8.58 -35.80
CA LYS A 79 10.34 7.27 -36.47
C LYS A 79 9.37 7.21 -37.66
N LEU A 80 8.18 7.77 -37.52
CA LEU A 80 7.17 7.83 -38.59
C LEU A 80 7.63 8.66 -39.79
N LEU A 81 8.24 9.82 -39.53
CA LEU A 81 8.85 10.65 -40.58
C LEU A 81 9.94 9.90 -41.35
N GLY A 82 10.79 9.14 -40.63
CA GLY A 82 11.78 8.26 -41.26
C GLY A 82 11.14 7.21 -42.19
N ASN A 83 10.02 6.61 -41.77
CA ASN A 83 9.31 5.61 -42.55
C ASN A 83 8.72 6.16 -43.86
N ILE A 84 8.23 7.41 -43.86
CA ILE A 84 7.76 8.10 -45.08
C ILE A 84 8.89 8.19 -46.11
N MET A 85 10.07 8.67 -45.70
CA MET A 85 11.21 8.84 -46.61
C MET A 85 11.69 7.51 -47.18
N LEU A 86 11.73 6.46 -46.36
CA LEU A 86 12.18 5.13 -46.78
C LEU A 86 11.20 4.45 -47.77
N ARG A 87 9.89 4.70 -47.62
CA ARG A 87 8.85 3.99 -48.39
C ARG A 87 8.26 4.79 -49.56
N LYS A 88 8.67 6.05 -49.74
CA LYS A 88 8.13 6.96 -50.76
C LYS A 88 6.59 7.04 -50.74
N ALA A 89 6.00 6.94 -49.55
CA ALA A 89 4.58 7.16 -49.37
C ALA A 89 4.26 8.65 -49.45
N ASP A 90 3.04 9.00 -49.86
CA ASP A 90 2.62 10.40 -49.99
C ASP A 90 2.34 11.03 -48.62
N ALA A 91 1.84 10.23 -47.67
CA ALA A 91 1.62 10.67 -46.29
C ALA A 91 1.70 9.52 -45.27
N CYS A 92 1.88 9.87 -44.01
CA CYS A 92 1.72 8.98 -42.87
C CYS A 92 0.76 9.57 -41.83
N TRP A 93 -0.09 8.74 -41.26
CA TRP A 93 -1.01 9.13 -40.20
C TRP A 93 -0.61 8.45 -38.89
N LEU A 94 -0.50 9.23 -37.83
CA LEU A 94 -0.44 8.71 -36.48
C LEU A 94 -1.85 8.70 -35.89
N VAL A 95 -2.39 7.52 -35.61
CA VAL A 95 -3.68 7.35 -34.93
C VAL A 95 -3.42 6.92 -33.50
N THR A 96 -3.91 7.71 -32.54
CA THR A 96 -3.73 7.41 -31.11
C THR A 96 -5.01 7.62 -30.32
N THR A 97 -5.31 6.68 -29.43
CA THR A 97 -6.36 6.82 -28.41
C THR A 97 -5.84 7.39 -27.09
N GLY A 98 -4.51 7.41 -26.89
CA GLY A 98 -3.86 8.01 -25.72
C GLY A 98 -3.36 9.44 -25.97
N PRO A 99 -3.06 10.21 -24.89
CA PRO A 99 -2.54 11.56 -24.99
C PRO A 99 -1.13 11.59 -25.59
N LEU A 100 -0.72 12.73 -26.15
CA LEU A 100 0.67 13.00 -26.54
C LEU A 100 1.44 13.57 -25.35
N SER A 101 2.74 13.26 -25.23
CA SER A 101 3.60 13.93 -24.23
C SER A 101 3.74 15.42 -24.54
N LYS A 102 4.17 16.25 -23.58
CA LYS A 102 4.37 17.69 -23.82
C LYS A 102 5.29 17.97 -25.01
N ASP A 103 6.36 17.19 -25.16
CA ASP A 103 7.30 17.33 -26.27
C ASP A 103 6.69 16.85 -27.60
N ALA A 104 5.93 15.75 -27.57
CA ALA A 104 5.23 15.24 -28.75
C ALA A 104 4.13 16.20 -29.21
N GLU A 105 3.42 16.81 -28.26
CA GLU A 105 2.41 17.83 -28.52
C GLU A 105 3.04 19.12 -29.08
N GLY A 106 4.19 19.54 -28.55
CA GLY A 106 4.99 20.63 -29.13
C GLY A 106 5.37 20.33 -30.59
N THR A 107 5.88 19.13 -30.85
CA THR A 107 6.24 18.67 -32.20
C THR A 107 5.03 18.65 -33.14
N ARG A 108 3.86 18.19 -32.66
CA ARG A 108 2.61 18.21 -33.41
C ARG A 108 2.21 19.62 -33.80
N ILE A 109 2.24 20.55 -32.84
CA ILE A 109 1.88 21.96 -33.06
C ILE A 109 2.82 22.59 -34.08
N GLU A 110 4.14 22.40 -33.93
CA GLU A 110 5.14 22.90 -34.88
C GLU A 110 4.87 22.36 -36.29
N TRP A 111 4.65 21.05 -36.45
CA TRP A 111 4.37 20.43 -37.74
C TRP A 111 3.06 20.92 -38.38
N GLU A 112 2.00 21.10 -37.58
CA GLU A 112 0.71 21.58 -38.07
C GLU A 112 0.72 23.07 -38.44
N GLN A 113 1.71 23.83 -37.99
CA GLN A 113 1.94 25.24 -38.37
C GLN A 113 2.85 25.39 -39.58
N GLU A 114 3.49 24.30 -40.03
CA GLU A 114 4.33 24.28 -41.21
C GLU A 114 3.53 24.69 -42.47
N SER A 115 4.08 25.60 -43.28
CA SER A 115 3.43 26.19 -44.45
C SER A 115 3.95 25.65 -45.80
N ASN A 116 4.94 24.77 -45.75
CA ASN A 116 5.54 24.17 -46.94
C ASN A 116 4.76 22.93 -47.43
N SER A 117 5.17 22.37 -48.57
CA SER A 117 4.58 21.16 -49.14
C SER A 117 4.76 19.90 -48.27
N GLU A 118 5.61 19.94 -47.25
CA GLU A 118 5.90 18.81 -46.37
C GLU A 118 4.83 18.63 -45.30
N ARG A 119 4.07 19.67 -44.94
CA ARG A 119 2.96 19.61 -43.96
C ARG A 119 2.02 18.43 -44.22
N GLY A 120 1.67 18.19 -45.49
CA GLY A 120 0.76 17.11 -45.90
C GLY A 120 1.30 15.70 -45.69
N LYS A 121 2.60 15.53 -45.42
CA LYS A 121 3.23 14.22 -45.26
C LYS A 121 2.94 13.57 -43.93
N LEU A 122 2.59 14.31 -42.88
CA LEU A 122 2.27 13.73 -41.58
C LEU A 122 0.98 14.34 -41.04
N SER A 123 0.09 13.48 -40.56
CA SER A 123 -1.19 13.89 -39.97
C SER A 123 -1.44 13.15 -38.66
N PHE A 124 -2.06 13.85 -37.72
CA PHE A 124 -2.30 13.36 -36.37
C PHE A 124 -3.81 13.17 -36.17
N TYR A 125 -4.20 11.96 -35.79
CA TYR A 125 -5.57 11.60 -35.44
C TYR A 125 -5.59 11.26 -33.96
N THR A 126 -5.74 12.32 -33.16
CA THR A 126 -5.99 12.20 -31.72
C THR A 126 -7.41 11.71 -31.49
N GLN A 127 -7.67 11.27 -30.26
CA GLN A 127 -8.95 10.74 -29.83
C GLN A 127 -10.16 11.59 -30.26
N ASP A 128 -10.12 12.90 -30.05
CA ASP A 128 -11.23 13.81 -30.41
C ASP A 128 -11.45 13.85 -31.93
N ARG A 129 -10.36 13.90 -32.71
CA ARG A 129 -10.43 13.85 -34.19
C ARG A 129 -11.00 12.52 -34.68
N ILE A 130 -10.67 11.41 -34.01
CA ILE A 130 -11.23 10.08 -34.35
C ILE A 130 -12.75 10.08 -34.08
N LEU A 131 -13.18 10.58 -32.92
CA LEU A 131 -14.61 10.70 -32.59
C LEU A 131 -15.35 11.56 -33.61
N ASP A 132 -14.82 12.73 -33.94
CA ASP A 132 -15.41 13.64 -34.94
C ASP A 132 -15.55 12.96 -36.31
N LEU A 133 -14.56 12.16 -36.72
CA LEU A 133 -14.62 11.41 -37.97
C LEU A 133 -15.67 10.31 -37.94
N LEU A 134 -15.75 9.54 -36.86
CA LEU A 134 -16.74 8.47 -36.71
C LEU A 134 -18.18 9.05 -36.71
N VAL A 135 -18.38 10.18 -36.05
CA VAL A 135 -19.66 10.89 -36.05
C VAL A 135 -19.96 11.49 -37.43
N GLY A 136 -19.01 12.22 -38.03
CA GLY A 136 -19.17 12.87 -39.33
C GLY A 136 -19.39 11.88 -40.49
N SER A 137 -18.76 10.71 -40.41
CA SER A 137 -18.97 9.59 -41.35
C SER A 137 -20.19 8.72 -41.04
N ARG A 138 -20.96 9.06 -40.01
CA ARG A 138 -22.17 8.35 -39.55
C ARG A 138 -21.90 6.88 -39.17
N GLN A 139 -20.69 6.57 -38.73
CA GLN A 139 -20.34 5.25 -38.19
C GLN A 139 -20.85 5.07 -36.77
N ILE A 140 -20.98 6.17 -36.01
CA ILE A 140 -21.58 6.19 -34.68
C ILE A 140 -22.56 7.36 -34.54
N GLN A 141 -23.50 7.24 -33.60
CA GLN A 141 -24.38 8.32 -33.19
C GLN A 141 -23.59 9.35 -32.36
N PRO A 142 -23.88 10.65 -32.57
CA PRO A 142 -23.39 11.73 -31.72
C PRO A 142 -23.73 11.51 -30.23
N LEU A 143 -22.80 11.85 -29.33
CA LEU A 143 -23.00 11.67 -27.88
C LEU A 143 -24.17 12.50 -27.33
N ASP A 144 -24.37 13.74 -27.79
CA ASP A 144 -25.49 14.61 -27.42
C ASP A 144 -26.85 13.94 -27.70
N LYS A 145 -26.96 13.22 -28.83
CA LYS A 145 -28.14 12.41 -29.13
C LYS A 145 -28.31 11.27 -28.14
N ILE A 146 -27.24 10.58 -27.76
CA ILE A 146 -27.30 9.50 -26.76
C ILE A 146 -27.70 10.04 -25.39
N LEU A 147 -27.12 11.17 -24.96
CA LEU A 147 -27.48 11.83 -23.71
C LEU A 147 -28.96 12.23 -23.68
N GLY A 148 -29.52 12.67 -24.81
CA GLY A 148 -30.96 12.96 -24.95
C GLY A 148 -31.87 11.73 -24.81
N LEU A 149 -31.34 10.50 -24.93
CA LEU A 149 -32.08 9.26 -24.71
C LEU A 149 -32.06 8.80 -23.24
N ILE A 150 -31.20 9.39 -22.40
CA ILE A 150 -31.12 9.06 -20.98
C ILE A 150 -32.36 9.63 -20.28
N SER A 151 -33.03 8.78 -19.50
CA SER A 151 -34.19 9.21 -18.70
C SER A 151 -33.78 10.31 -17.72
N SER A 152 -34.65 11.31 -17.52
CA SER A 152 -34.46 12.39 -16.55
C SER A 152 -34.29 11.94 -15.09
N LYS A 153 -34.53 10.65 -14.80
CA LYS A 153 -34.25 10.03 -13.50
C LYS A 153 -32.77 9.78 -13.24
N PHE A 154 -31.95 9.75 -14.29
CA PHE A 154 -30.51 9.55 -14.19
C PHE A 154 -29.80 10.87 -14.44
N VAL A 155 -28.76 11.13 -13.64
CA VAL A 155 -27.85 12.27 -13.85
C VAL A 155 -26.57 11.72 -14.48
N PRO A 156 -26.31 11.99 -15.78
CA PRO A 156 -25.05 11.60 -16.40
C PRO A 156 -23.88 12.27 -15.67
N GLY A 157 -22.78 11.53 -15.46
CA GLY A 157 -21.54 12.09 -14.96
C GLY A 157 -20.86 12.96 -16.02
N ASP A 158 -19.68 13.50 -15.69
CA ASP A 158 -18.94 14.39 -16.59
C ASP A 158 -18.02 13.67 -17.60
N ASP A 159 -18.09 12.33 -17.69
CA ASP A 159 -17.26 11.49 -18.56
C ASP A 159 -18.11 10.57 -19.43
N ALA A 160 -17.66 10.25 -20.65
CA ALA A 160 -18.24 9.23 -21.52
C ALA A 160 -17.14 8.48 -22.28
N MET A 161 -17.25 7.15 -22.31
CA MET A 161 -16.28 6.30 -22.99
C MET A 161 -16.91 5.64 -24.21
N LEU A 162 -16.31 5.83 -25.38
CA LEU A 162 -16.52 4.98 -26.54
C LEU A 162 -15.66 3.72 -26.37
N MET A 163 -16.31 2.64 -25.97
CA MET A 163 -15.72 1.32 -25.83
C MET A 163 -15.66 0.64 -27.21
N CYS A 164 -14.47 0.34 -27.70
CA CYS A 164 -14.26 -0.41 -28.93
C CYS A 164 -13.82 -1.83 -28.59
N THR A 165 -14.63 -2.82 -28.96
CA THR A 165 -14.34 -4.25 -28.78
C THR A 165 -14.18 -4.94 -30.13
N SER A 166 -13.84 -6.23 -30.12
CA SER A 166 -13.85 -7.06 -31.32
C SER A 166 -15.25 -7.25 -31.92
N SER A 167 -16.31 -7.06 -31.13
CA SER A 167 -17.72 -7.29 -31.48
C SER A 167 -18.51 -6.02 -31.82
N GLY A 168 -18.03 -4.83 -31.45
CA GLY A 168 -18.73 -3.59 -31.75
C GLY A 168 -18.20 -2.37 -31.01
N MET A 169 -18.93 -1.26 -31.14
CA MET A 169 -18.65 0.01 -30.48
C MET A 169 -19.82 0.38 -29.56
N PHE A 170 -19.52 0.80 -28.34
CA PHE A 170 -20.53 1.12 -27.33
C PHE A 170 -20.21 2.42 -26.61
N TRP A 171 -21.20 3.29 -26.46
CA TRP A 171 -21.12 4.43 -25.55
C TRP A 171 -21.41 3.97 -24.13
N ILE A 172 -20.43 4.12 -23.24
CA ILE A 172 -20.53 3.80 -21.82
C ILE A 172 -20.55 5.12 -21.06
N ILE A 173 -21.67 5.38 -20.39
CA ILE A 173 -21.99 6.66 -19.77
C ILE A 173 -22.16 6.44 -18.26
N PRO A 174 -21.20 6.88 -17.42
CA PRO A 174 -21.38 6.91 -15.98
C PRO A 174 -22.59 7.74 -15.56
N ILE A 175 -23.24 7.29 -14.50
CA ILE A 175 -24.38 7.92 -13.85
C ILE A 175 -24.00 8.21 -12.41
N VAL A 176 -24.27 9.45 -11.99
CA VAL A 176 -24.08 9.92 -10.62
C VAL A 176 -25.17 9.31 -9.75
N ASP A 177 -24.76 8.65 -8.66
CA ASP A 177 -25.68 8.22 -7.63
C ASP A 177 -26.11 9.46 -6.80
N PRO A 178 -27.41 9.83 -6.77
CA PRO A 178 -27.86 11.03 -6.05
C PRO A 178 -27.63 10.98 -4.54
N ALA A 179 -27.50 9.77 -3.95
CA ALA A 179 -27.30 9.62 -2.51
C ALA A 179 -25.83 9.78 -2.10
N LEU A 180 -24.90 9.49 -3.01
CA LEU A 180 -23.47 9.47 -2.73
C LEU A 180 -22.71 10.60 -3.44
N GLU A 181 -23.29 11.22 -4.47
CA GLU A 181 -22.61 12.19 -5.35
C GLU A 181 -21.34 11.59 -5.99
N ILE A 182 -21.34 10.26 -6.15
CA ILE A 182 -20.28 9.48 -6.78
C ILE A 182 -20.88 8.77 -7.98
N SER A 183 -20.19 8.82 -9.12
CA SER A 183 -20.53 7.94 -10.23
C SER A 183 -20.11 6.52 -9.90
N SER A 184 -21.05 5.60 -9.94
CA SER A 184 -20.82 4.20 -9.58
C SER A 184 -21.48 3.21 -10.51
N THR A 185 -22.29 3.75 -11.40
CA THR A 185 -23.14 3.03 -12.32
C THR A 185 -22.87 3.54 -13.73
N VAL A 186 -23.01 2.69 -14.73
CA VAL A 186 -22.92 3.05 -16.14
C VAL A 186 -24.15 2.58 -16.91
N LEU A 187 -24.51 3.35 -17.93
CA LEU A 187 -25.42 2.97 -18.99
C LEU A 187 -24.61 2.66 -20.24
N ALA A 188 -24.91 1.54 -20.90
CA ALA A 188 -24.32 1.18 -22.17
C ALA A 188 -25.31 1.39 -23.31
N PHE A 189 -24.84 1.97 -24.41
CA PHE A 189 -25.59 2.17 -25.63
C PHE A 189 -24.78 1.65 -26.81
N ASP A 190 -25.43 0.93 -27.73
CA ASP A 190 -24.85 0.61 -29.02
C ASP A 190 -24.49 1.92 -29.74
N ALA A 191 -23.22 2.12 -30.07
CA ALA A 191 -22.77 3.40 -30.60
C ALA A 191 -23.27 3.64 -32.02
N VAL A 192 -23.58 2.59 -32.80
CA VAL A 192 -24.00 2.70 -34.20
C VAL A 192 -25.46 3.11 -34.31
N HIS A 193 -26.34 2.46 -33.56
CA HIS A 193 -27.79 2.63 -33.62
C HIS A 193 -28.33 3.53 -32.50
N GLY A 194 -27.56 3.74 -31.44
CA GLY A 194 -27.95 4.50 -30.26
C GLY A 194 -28.93 3.78 -29.33
N GLN A 195 -29.12 2.47 -29.51
CA GLN A 195 -30.02 1.67 -28.69
C GLN A 195 -29.38 1.35 -27.34
N ARG A 196 -30.14 1.50 -26.25
CA ARG A 196 -29.67 1.11 -24.92
C ARG A 196 -29.47 -0.40 -24.84
N VAL A 197 -28.32 -0.82 -24.32
CA VAL A 197 -28.04 -2.22 -24.02
C VAL A 197 -28.69 -2.56 -22.69
N THR A 198 -29.73 -3.40 -22.71
CA THR A 198 -30.47 -3.80 -21.51
C THR A 198 -30.28 -5.26 -21.11
N SER A 199 -29.71 -6.09 -22.00
CA SER A 199 -29.46 -7.52 -21.76
C SER A 199 -28.35 -7.72 -20.74
N THR A 200 -28.66 -8.41 -19.64
CA THR A 200 -27.68 -8.75 -18.59
C THR A 200 -26.51 -9.56 -19.12
N GLU A 201 -26.74 -10.49 -20.05
CA GLU A 201 -25.68 -11.30 -20.66
C GLU A 201 -24.70 -10.42 -21.46
N GLN A 202 -25.23 -9.50 -22.27
CA GLN A 202 -24.41 -8.59 -23.06
C GLN A 202 -23.65 -7.61 -22.18
N LEU A 203 -24.28 -7.06 -21.14
CA LEU A 203 -23.63 -6.17 -20.18
C LEU A 203 -22.51 -6.89 -19.42
N ASN A 204 -22.74 -8.11 -18.96
CA ASN A 204 -21.70 -8.93 -18.31
C ASN A 204 -20.54 -9.23 -19.26
N ASN A 205 -20.83 -9.49 -20.54
CA ASN A 205 -19.79 -9.68 -21.56
C ASN A 205 -18.96 -8.41 -21.78
N LEU A 206 -19.59 -7.25 -21.92
CA LEU A 206 -18.89 -5.96 -22.04
C LEU A 206 -18.05 -5.68 -20.78
N LYS A 207 -18.64 -5.86 -19.60
CA LYS A 207 -17.97 -5.67 -18.29
C LYS A 207 -16.73 -6.56 -18.13
N ALA A 208 -16.72 -7.76 -18.71
CA ALA A 208 -15.60 -8.70 -18.66
C ALA A 208 -14.39 -8.29 -19.51
N HIS A 209 -14.53 -7.31 -20.42
CA HIS A 209 -13.36 -6.74 -21.10
C HIS A 209 -12.64 -5.77 -20.16
N ARG A 210 -11.32 -5.68 -20.27
CA ARG A 210 -10.52 -4.71 -19.53
C ARG A 210 -10.92 -3.29 -19.95
N ASN A 211 -11.59 -2.57 -19.05
CA ASN A 211 -12.07 -1.20 -19.24
C ASN A 211 -12.12 -0.42 -17.93
N SER A 212 -12.11 0.91 -18.02
CA SER A 212 -12.09 1.80 -16.84
C SER A 212 -13.33 1.74 -15.94
N PHE A 213 -14.46 1.22 -16.44
CA PHE A 213 -15.71 1.08 -15.70
C PHE A 213 -16.03 -0.38 -15.33
N SER A 214 -15.03 -1.25 -15.37
CA SER A 214 -15.19 -2.68 -15.04
C SER A 214 -15.66 -2.91 -13.60
N SER A 215 -15.35 -2.01 -12.66
CA SER A 215 -15.84 -2.07 -11.28
C SER A 215 -17.22 -1.45 -11.07
N PHE A 216 -17.80 -0.78 -12.07
CA PHE A 216 -19.09 -0.09 -11.95
C PHE A 216 -20.26 -1.08 -12.06
N GLN A 217 -21.44 -0.66 -11.63
CA GLN A 217 -22.69 -1.32 -11.97
C GLN A 217 -23.04 -1.04 -13.43
N TRP A 218 -23.38 -2.06 -14.21
CA TRP A 218 -23.86 -1.87 -15.58
C TRP A 218 -25.38 -2.08 -15.59
N LEU A 219 -26.14 -0.99 -15.76
CA LEU A 219 -27.60 -1.03 -15.61
C LEU A 219 -28.31 -1.45 -16.90
N GLY A 220 -29.02 -2.58 -16.81
CA GLY A 220 -29.94 -3.07 -17.82
C GLY A 220 -31.30 -2.35 -17.84
N SER A 221 -32.39 -3.10 -17.73
CA SER A 221 -33.76 -2.53 -17.68
C SER A 221 -34.23 -2.07 -16.30
N GLU A 222 -33.50 -2.41 -15.24
CA GLU A 222 -33.89 -2.15 -13.85
C GLU A 222 -33.56 -0.73 -13.38
N SER A 223 -34.21 -0.29 -12.28
CA SER A 223 -33.83 0.91 -11.52
C SER A 223 -32.46 0.74 -10.86
N ILE A 224 -31.86 1.84 -10.38
CA ILE A 224 -30.65 1.77 -9.54
C ILE A 224 -30.93 0.75 -8.42
N ASP A 225 -30.08 -0.27 -8.34
CA ASP A 225 -30.22 -1.33 -7.34
C ASP A 225 -29.84 -0.75 -5.98
N SER A 226 -30.80 -0.65 -5.06
CA SER A 226 -30.58 -0.10 -3.72
C SER A 226 -29.47 -0.84 -2.97
N LYS A 227 -29.28 -2.15 -3.23
CA LYS A 227 -28.18 -2.92 -2.65
C LYS A 227 -26.82 -2.45 -3.12
N GLN A 228 -26.68 -2.03 -4.38
CA GLN A 228 -25.39 -1.57 -4.89
C GLN A 228 -25.07 -0.17 -4.39
N THR A 229 -26.04 0.72 -4.29
CA THR A 229 -25.88 2.01 -3.58
C THR A 229 -25.44 1.78 -2.14
N GLU A 230 -26.04 0.81 -1.43
CA GLU A 230 -25.60 0.44 -0.08
C GLU A 230 -24.17 -0.12 -0.03
N LEU A 231 -23.78 -0.98 -0.97
CA LEU A 231 -22.41 -1.52 -1.09
C LEU A 231 -21.40 -0.41 -1.35
N LEU A 232 -21.69 0.55 -2.23
CA LEU A 232 -20.81 1.69 -2.51
C LEU A 232 -20.69 2.63 -1.33
N ALA A 233 -21.82 2.89 -0.65
CA ALA A 233 -21.81 3.62 0.61
C ALA A 233 -20.95 2.88 1.65
N GLU A 234 -20.97 1.55 1.64
CA GLU A 234 -20.11 0.72 2.47
C GLU A 234 -18.64 0.83 2.05
N GLU A 235 -18.31 0.77 0.76
CA GLU A 235 -16.94 0.98 0.26
C GLU A 235 -16.38 2.34 0.72
N TYR A 236 -17.18 3.41 0.61
CA TYR A 236 -16.78 4.74 1.03
C TYR A 236 -16.65 4.84 2.56
N ARG A 237 -17.56 4.23 3.34
CA ARG A 237 -17.43 4.11 4.81
C ARG A 237 -16.22 3.29 5.23
N ASN A 238 -15.74 2.39 4.38
CA ASN A 238 -14.52 1.62 4.59
C ASN A 238 -13.25 2.42 4.28
N ILE A 239 -13.32 3.68 3.86
CA ILE A 239 -12.18 4.59 3.90
C ILE A 239 -11.96 5.05 5.34
N VAL A 240 -11.21 4.25 6.09
CA VAL A 240 -10.99 4.45 7.51
C VAL A 240 -9.59 5.01 7.75
N PRO A 241 -9.46 6.11 8.52
CA PRO A 241 -8.17 6.60 8.96
C PRO A 241 -7.42 5.56 9.80
N VAL A 242 -6.09 5.65 9.84
CA VAL A 242 -5.30 4.83 10.77
C VAL A 242 -5.75 5.12 12.20
N ILE A 243 -6.04 4.08 12.98
CA ILE A 243 -6.52 4.19 14.36
C ILE A 243 -5.40 3.79 15.34
N SER A 244 -5.20 4.58 16.39
CA SER A 244 -4.31 4.24 17.50
C SER A 244 -4.92 3.18 18.43
N GLY A 245 -4.12 2.67 19.38
CA GLY A 245 -4.65 1.96 20.54
C GLY A 245 -5.55 2.85 21.42
N ASP A 246 -6.42 2.24 22.22
CA ASP A 246 -7.28 2.98 23.17
C ASP A 246 -6.47 3.35 24.43
N ASP A 247 -5.55 2.49 24.81
CA ASP A 247 -4.64 2.65 25.93
C ASP A 247 -3.19 2.26 25.56
N TRP A 248 -2.26 2.47 26.50
CA TRP A 248 -0.84 2.18 26.31
C TRP A 248 -0.56 0.67 26.09
N SER A 249 -1.35 -0.20 26.71
CA SER A 249 -1.21 -1.66 26.65
C SER A 249 -1.86 -2.30 25.43
N ASP A 250 -2.61 -1.54 24.65
CA ASP A 250 -3.21 -2.00 23.39
C ASP A 250 -2.12 -2.33 22.35
N TYR A 251 -2.23 -3.47 21.65
CA TYR A 251 -1.26 -3.88 20.64
C TYR A 251 -1.30 -3.05 19.34
N ARG A 252 -2.35 -2.27 19.10
CA ARG A 252 -2.45 -1.35 17.96
C ARG A 252 -1.33 -0.28 17.99
N PRO A 253 -1.17 0.50 16.89
CA PRO A 253 -0.21 1.59 16.83
C PRO A 253 -0.29 2.49 18.08
N ALA A 254 0.87 2.87 18.61
CA ALA A 254 0.95 3.70 19.81
C ALA A 254 0.18 5.02 19.62
N ARG A 255 -0.54 5.43 20.68
CA ARG A 255 -1.16 6.76 20.74
C ARG A 255 -0.09 7.84 20.61
N PRO A 256 -0.39 9.01 20.02
CA PRO A 256 0.60 10.07 19.87
C PRO A 256 1.26 10.52 21.19
N GLU A 257 0.55 10.46 22.31
CA GLU A 257 1.04 10.76 23.65
C GLU A 257 1.98 9.69 24.21
N ASP A 258 1.82 8.43 23.80
CA ASP A 258 2.66 7.29 24.20
C ASP A 258 3.81 7.04 23.21
N PHE A 259 3.92 7.85 22.16
CA PHE A 259 4.94 7.68 21.14
C PHE A 259 6.33 8.04 21.65
N VAL A 260 7.30 7.14 21.46
CA VAL A 260 8.67 7.29 21.97
C VAL A 260 9.69 7.31 20.84
N GLY A 261 10.66 8.22 20.94
CA GLY A 261 11.82 8.27 20.04
C GLY A 261 11.50 8.87 18.68
N ARG A 262 12.26 8.45 17.66
CA ARG A 262 12.09 8.77 16.23
C ARG A 262 12.02 10.26 15.87
N LYS A 263 12.49 11.13 16.76
CA LYS A 263 12.45 12.60 16.57
C LYS A 263 13.12 13.05 15.28
N LYS A 264 14.24 12.43 14.92
CA LYS A 264 14.96 12.74 13.68
C LYS A 264 14.12 12.40 12.44
N ILE A 265 13.54 11.20 12.38
CA ILE A 265 12.67 10.80 11.25
C ILE A 265 11.48 11.75 11.10
N LEU A 266 10.81 12.11 12.21
CA LEU A 266 9.72 13.07 12.17
C LEU A 266 10.17 14.44 11.68
N SER A 267 11.35 14.92 12.11
CA SER A 267 11.95 16.15 11.60
C SER A 267 12.23 16.04 10.10
N ASP A 268 12.90 14.99 9.67
CA ASP A 268 13.29 14.79 8.27
C ASP A 268 12.06 14.74 7.34
N ILE A 269 10.95 14.15 7.80
CA ILE A 269 9.66 14.17 7.07
C ILE A 269 9.08 15.59 7.03
N LEU A 270 9.04 16.30 8.15
CA LEU A 270 8.54 17.68 8.19
C LEU A 270 9.39 18.64 7.35
N ASP A 271 10.71 18.46 7.35
CA ASP A 271 11.65 19.24 6.54
C ASP A 271 11.44 18.95 5.04
N PHE A 272 11.15 17.70 4.68
CA PHE A 272 10.71 17.35 3.33
C PHE A 272 9.41 18.08 2.94
N LEU A 273 8.39 18.08 3.80
CA LEU A 273 7.14 18.80 3.53
C LEU A 273 7.35 20.31 3.44
N GLU A 274 8.23 20.90 4.26
CA GLU A 274 8.61 22.31 4.13
C GLU A 274 9.33 22.56 2.80
N SER A 275 10.19 21.64 2.34
CA SER A 275 10.84 21.75 1.02
C SER A 275 9.85 21.69 -0.14
N VAL A 276 8.74 20.95 0.00
CA VAL A 276 7.63 20.94 -0.97
C VAL A 276 6.94 22.31 -1.03
N ASN A 277 6.54 22.86 0.12
CA ASN A 277 5.91 24.19 0.19
C ASN A 277 6.80 25.30 -0.40
N ASN A 278 8.13 25.19 -0.22
CA ASN A 278 9.08 26.15 -0.72
C ASN A 278 9.46 25.95 -2.21
N GLY A 279 8.91 24.93 -2.88
CA GLY A 279 9.24 24.62 -4.28
C GLY A 279 10.65 24.02 -4.49
N ASN A 280 11.31 23.58 -3.42
CA ASN A 280 12.67 23.03 -3.47
C ASN A 280 12.70 21.50 -3.68
N SER A 281 11.57 20.82 -3.47
CA SER A 281 11.46 19.38 -3.71
C SER A 281 11.14 19.07 -5.17
N ARG A 282 11.87 18.12 -5.75
CA ARG A 282 11.61 17.54 -7.09
C ARG A 282 10.58 16.40 -7.10
N THR A 283 10.13 15.98 -5.92
CA THR A 283 9.17 14.88 -5.76
C THR A 283 8.03 15.26 -4.81
N ARG A 284 6.89 14.63 -4.99
CA ARG A 284 5.73 14.68 -4.09
C ARG A 284 5.42 13.33 -3.44
N LEU A 285 6.31 12.36 -3.58
CA LEU A 285 6.14 11.01 -3.08
C LEU A 285 7.13 10.72 -1.96
N PHE A 286 6.69 10.06 -0.90
CA PHE A 286 7.60 9.51 0.11
C PHE A 286 7.19 8.11 0.59
N SER A 287 8.13 7.39 1.20
CA SER A 287 7.87 6.12 1.87
C SER A 287 8.55 6.03 3.23
N ILE A 288 7.85 5.45 4.20
CA ILE A 288 8.39 5.02 5.48
C ILE A 288 8.64 3.52 5.40
N LYS A 289 9.93 3.13 5.33
CA LYS A 289 10.38 1.76 5.13
C LYS A 289 10.85 1.15 6.45
N ALA A 290 10.34 -0.03 6.78
CA ALA A 290 10.83 -0.83 7.90
C ALA A 290 10.26 -2.25 7.88
N PRO A 291 10.93 -3.23 8.54
CA PRO A 291 10.30 -4.51 8.87
C PRO A 291 9.02 -4.38 9.71
N SER A 292 8.27 -5.47 9.84
CA SER A 292 7.12 -5.53 10.75
C SER A 292 7.48 -5.18 12.20
N GLY A 293 6.56 -4.50 12.90
CA GLY A 293 6.73 -4.15 14.32
C GLY A 293 7.66 -2.96 14.65
N MET A 294 8.27 -2.30 13.65
CA MET A 294 9.18 -1.16 13.89
C MET A 294 8.50 0.17 14.23
N GLY A 295 7.17 0.24 14.13
CA GLY A 295 6.38 1.42 14.48
C GLY A 295 6.04 2.37 13.31
N LYS A 296 5.96 1.86 12.07
CA LYS A 296 5.59 2.65 10.87
C LYS A 296 4.28 3.41 11.05
N SER A 297 3.19 2.70 11.33
CA SER A 297 1.87 3.27 11.59
C SER A 297 1.89 4.28 12.76
N SER A 298 2.68 4.00 13.81
CA SER A 298 2.81 4.92 14.95
C SER A 298 3.54 6.21 14.59
N VAL A 299 4.54 6.17 13.68
CA VAL A 299 5.19 7.37 13.15
C VAL A 299 4.19 8.21 12.35
N VAL A 300 3.37 7.57 11.53
CA VAL A 300 2.33 8.26 10.73
C VAL A 300 1.31 8.96 11.63
N LEU A 301 0.79 8.26 12.65
CA LEU A 301 -0.12 8.86 13.63
C LEU A 301 0.52 10.00 14.41
N LYS A 302 1.78 9.84 14.81
CA LYS A 302 2.51 10.90 15.51
C LYS A 302 2.71 12.12 14.63
N LEU A 303 3.03 11.93 13.34
CA LEU A 303 3.15 13.00 12.36
C LEU A 303 1.84 13.76 12.22
N ALA A 304 0.72 13.07 12.02
CA ALA A 304 -0.60 13.69 11.90
C ALA A 304 -0.96 14.51 13.16
N SER A 305 -0.80 13.91 14.34
CA SER A 305 -1.03 14.59 15.62
C SER A 305 -0.13 15.81 15.81
N GLN A 306 1.16 15.71 15.46
CA GLN A 306 2.12 16.81 15.60
C GLN A 306 1.80 17.97 14.65
N VAL A 307 1.34 17.66 13.43
CA VAL A 307 0.88 18.66 12.46
C VAL A 307 -0.33 19.40 13.01
N THR A 308 -1.35 18.70 13.50
CA THR A 308 -2.58 19.33 14.02
C THR A 308 -2.35 20.14 15.30
N THR A 309 -1.54 19.64 16.24
CA THR A 309 -1.36 20.26 17.56
C THR A 309 -0.33 21.38 17.59
N SER A 310 0.65 21.37 16.69
CA SER A 310 1.70 22.39 16.64
C SER A 310 1.23 23.65 15.93
N ARG A 311 1.25 24.80 16.61
CA ARG A 311 0.98 26.11 15.99
C ARG A 311 1.87 26.41 14.77
N LYS A 312 3.09 25.86 14.73
CA LYS A 312 4.01 26.02 13.60
C LYS A 312 3.52 25.29 12.34
N TYR A 313 2.93 24.10 12.51
CA TYR A 313 2.65 23.16 11.42
C TYR A 313 1.17 23.08 11.04
N SER A 314 0.25 23.35 11.97
CA SER A 314 -1.20 23.19 11.76
C SER A 314 -1.76 24.10 10.67
N LYS A 315 -1.10 25.21 10.38
CA LYS A 315 -1.45 26.13 9.29
C LYS A 315 -0.75 25.80 7.97
N LYS A 316 0.19 24.86 7.95
CA LYS A 316 1.04 24.54 6.79
C LYS A 316 0.77 23.16 6.21
N PHE A 317 0.40 22.20 7.05
CA PHE A 317 0.24 20.82 6.64
C PHE A 317 -1.09 20.28 7.14
N PHE A 318 -1.67 19.39 6.34
CA PHE A 318 -2.79 18.55 6.72
C PHE A 318 -2.42 17.12 6.37
N VAL A 319 -2.53 16.20 7.33
CA VAL A 319 -2.10 14.80 7.14
C VAL A 319 -3.30 13.89 7.34
N TYR A 320 -3.65 13.15 6.29
CA TYR A 320 -4.72 12.17 6.27
C TYR A 320 -4.14 10.80 5.97
N ALA A 321 -4.08 9.95 6.99
CA ALA A 321 -3.53 8.61 6.87
C ALA A 321 -4.65 7.57 6.84
N VAL A 322 -4.71 6.75 5.80
CA VAL A 322 -5.74 5.69 5.61
C VAL A 322 -5.11 4.31 5.76
N ASP A 323 -5.89 3.36 6.29
CA ASP A 323 -5.47 1.95 6.38
C ASP A 323 -5.99 1.16 5.17
N VAL A 324 -5.07 0.77 4.29
CA VAL A 324 -5.38 0.10 3.03
C VAL A 324 -6.02 -1.27 3.22
N ARG A 325 -5.89 -1.90 4.39
CA ARG A 325 -6.50 -3.21 4.67
C ARG A 325 -8.02 -3.22 4.56
N THR A 326 -8.67 -2.06 4.65
CA THR A 326 -10.12 -1.93 4.50
C THR A 326 -10.58 -1.81 3.04
N ALA A 327 -9.65 -1.84 2.08
CA ALA A 327 -9.99 -1.76 0.66
C ALA A 327 -10.94 -2.89 0.23
N MET A 328 -12.02 -2.50 -0.44
CA MET A 328 -13.03 -3.43 -0.99
C MET A 328 -12.96 -3.53 -2.52
N SER A 329 -12.48 -2.48 -3.18
CA SER A 329 -12.46 -2.39 -4.64
C SER A 329 -11.24 -1.62 -5.15
N ALA A 330 -11.02 -1.65 -6.47
CA ALA A 330 -9.99 -0.88 -7.14
C ALA A 330 -10.17 0.65 -6.98
N ARG A 331 -11.36 1.11 -6.57
CA ARG A 331 -11.68 2.53 -6.39
C ARG A 331 -11.17 3.12 -5.08
N TYR A 332 -10.56 2.31 -4.22
CA TYR A 332 -10.06 2.77 -2.92
C TYR A 332 -9.16 4.02 -3.03
N ALA A 333 -8.28 4.09 -4.04
CA ALA A 333 -7.42 5.25 -4.25
C ALA A 333 -8.21 6.54 -4.55
N GLU A 334 -9.24 6.46 -5.41
CA GLU A 334 -10.15 7.57 -5.71
C GLU A 334 -10.88 8.02 -4.44
N MET A 335 -11.52 7.07 -3.75
CA MET A 335 -12.31 7.33 -2.56
C MET A 335 -11.46 7.89 -1.41
N ALA A 336 -10.22 7.42 -1.25
CA ALA A 336 -9.28 7.92 -0.25
C ALA A 336 -8.89 9.39 -0.49
N ILE A 337 -8.69 9.81 -1.74
CA ILE A 337 -8.43 11.22 -2.06
C ILE A 337 -9.68 12.06 -1.80
N ARG A 338 -10.86 11.60 -2.24
CA ARG A 338 -12.13 12.30 -2.00
C ARG A 338 -12.37 12.54 -0.51
N SER A 339 -12.19 11.49 0.29
CA SER A 339 -12.30 11.56 1.75
C SER A 339 -11.25 12.49 2.35
N CYS A 340 -10.01 12.47 1.87
CA CYS A 340 -8.95 13.38 2.31
C CYS A 340 -9.28 14.86 2.09
N PHE A 341 -9.80 15.22 0.90
CA PHE A 341 -10.19 16.60 0.62
C PHE A 341 -11.43 17.02 1.41
N SER A 342 -12.43 16.14 1.52
CA SER A 342 -13.62 16.38 2.34
C SER A 342 -13.28 16.62 3.81
N GLU A 343 -12.33 15.85 4.37
CA GLU A 343 -11.86 16.04 5.74
C GLU A 343 -11.02 17.32 5.89
N ALA A 344 -10.25 17.69 4.87
CA ALA A 344 -9.53 18.96 4.88
C ALA A 344 -10.47 20.18 4.85
N ASP A 345 -11.59 20.07 4.13
CA ASP A 345 -12.63 21.11 4.07
C ASP A 345 -13.38 21.24 5.39
N SER A 346 -13.81 20.12 5.96
CA SER A 346 -14.56 20.08 7.22
C SER A 346 -13.76 20.68 8.38
N GLN A 347 -12.44 20.55 8.35
CA GLN A 347 -11.50 21.15 9.31
C GLN A 347 -11.08 22.58 8.97
N GLY A 348 -11.59 23.17 7.89
CA GLY A 348 -11.28 24.54 7.46
C GLY A 348 -9.82 24.72 7.02
N PHE A 349 -9.16 23.65 6.56
CA PHE A 349 -7.78 23.74 6.07
C PHE A 349 -7.71 24.35 4.67
N THR A 350 -8.73 24.07 3.85
CA THR A 350 -8.94 24.62 2.50
C THR A 350 -9.79 25.90 2.56
N ASP A 351 -10.00 26.53 1.40
CA ASP A 351 -10.89 27.68 1.21
C ASP A 351 -12.34 27.29 0.84
N VAL A 352 -12.67 25.99 0.86
CA VAL A 352 -13.96 25.45 0.41
C VAL A 352 -14.73 24.86 1.59
N THR A 353 -16.03 25.15 1.67
CA THR A 353 -16.94 24.61 2.70
C THR A 353 -17.67 23.35 2.26
N THR A 354 -17.99 23.25 0.96
CA THR A 354 -18.75 22.14 0.36
C THR A 354 -18.24 21.91 -1.06
N ARG A 355 -17.89 20.67 -1.39
CA ARG A 355 -17.48 20.24 -2.74
C ARG A 355 -18.52 19.29 -3.30
N ASP A 356 -19.02 19.61 -4.48
CA ASP A 356 -19.78 18.69 -5.33
C ASP A 356 -18.91 18.42 -6.57
N ILE A 357 -18.36 17.21 -6.66
CA ILE A 357 -17.44 16.80 -7.73
C ILE A 357 -17.88 15.45 -8.28
N ASN A 358 -18.32 15.44 -9.54
CA ASN A 358 -18.72 14.23 -10.23
C ASN A 358 -17.56 13.59 -10.98
N SER A 359 -16.59 13.04 -10.24
CA SER A 359 -15.48 12.28 -10.81
C SER A 359 -15.75 10.77 -10.84
N THR A 360 -15.23 10.09 -11.86
CA THR A 360 -15.24 8.62 -11.96
C THR A 360 -13.84 8.00 -11.84
N THR A 361 -12.79 8.83 -11.90
CA THR A 361 -11.39 8.43 -11.84
C THR A 361 -10.57 9.42 -11.03
N VAL A 362 -9.39 8.98 -10.58
CA VAL A 362 -8.40 9.83 -9.90
C VAL A 362 -8.00 11.03 -10.76
N SER A 363 -7.69 10.81 -12.05
CA SER A 363 -7.26 11.88 -12.96
C SER A 363 -8.36 12.92 -13.15
N GLN A 364 -9.63 12.51 -13.28
CA GLN A 364 -10.74 13.46 -13.36
C GLN A 364 -10.89 14.27 -12.07
N TYR A 365 -10.81 13.60 -10.92
CA TYR A 365 -10.90 14.29 -9.64
C TYR A 365 -9.82 15.35 -9.50
N LEU A 366 -8.57 15.00 -9.78
CA LEU A 366 -7.44 15.94 -9.65
C LEU A 366 -7.51 17.08 -10.67
N ASN A 367 -8.01 16.84 -11.89
CA ASN A 367 -8.14 17.87 -12.93
C ASN A 367 -9.44 18.68 -12.83
N ASP A 368 -10.33 18.37 -11.88
CA ASP A 368 -11.54 19.16 -11.67
C ASP A 368 -11.21 20.61 -11.31
N SER A 369 -12.00 21.55 -11.84
CA SER A 369 -11.75 22.99 -11.68
C SER A 369 -11.80 23.46 -10.22
N SER A 370 -12.62 22.82 -9.38
CA SER A 370 -12.70 23.10 -7.94
C SER A 370 -11.44 22.63 -7.22
N ILE A 371 -10.95 21.44 -7.58
CA ILE A 371 -9.71 20.88 -7.01
C ILE A 371 -8.50 21.70 -7.45
N GLN A 372 -8.39 22.05 -8.73
CA GLN A 372 -7.30 22.90 -9.23
C GLN A 372 -7.25 24.26 -8.52
N LYS A 373 -8.41 24.91 -8.31
CA LYS A 373 -8.49 26.16 -7.53
C LYS A 373 -8.04 25.97 -6.08
N THR A 374 -8.44 24.90 -5.41
CA THR A 374 -7.95 24.61 -4.06
C THR A 374 -6.45 24.34 -4.04
N LEU A 375 -5.91 23.60 -4.99
CA LEU A 375 -4.46 23.38 -5.09
C LEU A 375 -3.70 24.69 -5.33
N GLU A 376 -4.24 25.60 -6.13
CA GLU A 376 -3.68 26.95 -6.30
C GLU A 376 -3.73 27.76 -5.00
N TYR A 377 -4.87 27.76 -4.30
CA TYR A 377 -5.02 28.41 -3.00
C TYR A 377 -3.98 27.87 -1.99
N LEU A 378 -3.88 26.55 -1.85
CA LEU A 378 -2.94 25.91 -0.94
C LEU A 378 -1.50 26.33 -1.25
N LYS A 379 -1.13 26.35 -2.53
CA LYS A 379 0.19 26.79 -2.98
C LYS A 379 0.47 28.25 -2.61
N GLN A 380 -0.48 29.15 -2.84
CA GLN A 380 -0.36 30.57 -2.48
C GLN A 380 -0.20 30.79 -0.97
N GLN A 381 -0.86 29.95 -0.16
CA GLN A 381 -0.80 30.02 1.30
C GLN A 381 0.39 29.27 1.91
N GLY A 382 1.24 28.62 1.10
CA GLY A 382 2.31 27.77 1.60
C GLY A 382 1.78 26.60 2.44
N LYS A 383 0.66 26.03 2.02
CA LYS A 383 -0.02 24.88 2.62
C LYS A 383 0.19 23.64 1.74
N THR A 384 0.19 22.46 2.34
CA THR A 384 0.21 21.17 1.63
C THR A 384 -0.70 20.16 2.30
N ILE A 385 -1.46 19.41 1.49
CA ILE A 385 -2.20 18.21 1.90
C ILE A 385 -1.29 17.00 1.73
N VAL A 386 -1.28 16.12 2.71
CA VAL A 386 -0.49 14.89 2.75
C VAL A 386 -1.45 13.72 2.95
N ILE A 387 -1.54 12.82 1.97
CA ILE A 387 -2.25 11.55 2.11
C ILE A 387 -1.25 10.42 2.33
N VAL A 388 -1.49 9.56 3.31
CA VAL A 388 -0.59 8.43 3.63
C VAL A 388 -1.36 7.11 3.56
N PHE A 389 -0.94 6.21 2.67
CA PHE A 389 -1.43 4.84 2.63
C PHE A 389 -0.60 3.96 3.58
N ASP A 390 -1.20 3.56 4.70
CA ASP A 390 -0.61 2.63 5.66
C ASP A 390 -0.99 1.19 5.32
N GLN A 391 -0.13 0.22 5.67
CA GLN A 391 -0.34 -1.22 5.42
C GLN A 391 -0.58 -1.56 3.93
N PHE A 392 0.07 -0.83 3.02
CA PHE A 392 -0.18 -0.96 1.59
C PHE A 392 0.18 -2.35 1.04
N GLU A 393 1.15 -3.02 1.65
CA GLU A 393 1.57 -4.38 1.32
C GLU A 393 0.49 -5.45 1.47
N GLU A 394 -0.55 -5.21 2.28
CA GLU A 394 -1.60 -6.20 2.52
C GLU A 394 -2.49 -6.42 1.29
N LEU A 395 -2.39 -5.55 0.29
CA LEU A 395 -3.02 -5.75 -1.01
C LEU A 395 -2.38 -6.90 -1.81
N PHE A 396 -1.15 -7.32 -1.50
CA PHE A 396 -0.44 -8.34 -2.30
C PHE A 396 -1.10 -9.72 -2.22
N SER A 397 -1.77 -10.02 -1.10
CA SER A 397 -2.49 -11.29 -0.90
C SER A 397 -3.85 -11.33 -1.61
N GLN A 398 -4.40 -10.19 -2.02
CA GLN A 398 -5.77 -10.08 -2.56
C GLN A 398 -5.76 -9.89 -4.08
N LYS A 399 -5.78 -11.00 -4.83
CA LYS A 399 -5.82 -10.98 -6.31
C LYS A 399 -6.93 -10.10 -6.89
N GLY A 400 -8.11 -10.09 -6.26
CA GLY A 400 -9.24 -9.25 -6.68
C GLY A 400 -8.97 -7.75 -6.59
N LEU A 401 -7.98 -7.31 -5.80
CA LEU A 401 -7.57 -5.91 -5.66
C LEU A 401 -6.36 -5.55 -6.53
N TYR A 402 -5.86 -6.43 -7.39
CA TYR A 402 -4.73 -6.11 -8.26
C TYR A 402 -4.93 -4.87 -9.13
N PRO A 403 -6.13 -4.57 -9.67
CA PRO A 403 -6.37 -3.32 -10.39
C PRO A 403 -6.17 -2.05 -9.53
N LEU A 404 -6.20 -2.15 -8.20
CA LEU A 404 -5.90 -1.01 -7.31
C LEU A 404 -4.47 -0.51 -7.47
N PHE A 405 -3.50 -1.39 -7.76
CA PHE A 405 -2.11 -0.96 -7.98
C PHE A 405 -1.98 -0.05 -9.20
N ASP A 406 -2.74 -0.31 -10.26
CA ASP A 406 -2.78 0.56 -11.42
C ASP A 406 -3.37 1.93 -11.08
N ASN A 407 -4.48 1.97 -10.32
CA ASN A 407 -5.07 3.24 -9.90
C ASN A 407 -4.16 4.05 -8.97
N VAL A 408 -3.43 3.39 -8.08
CA VAL A 408 -2.42 4.05 -7.22
C VAL A 408 -1.23 4.52 -8.05
N ARG A 409 -0.80 3.76 -9.06
CA ARG A 409 0.24 4.19 -10.00
C ARG A 409 -0.17 5.45 -10.77
N VAL A 410 -1.41 5.48 -11.29
CA VAL A 410 -1.98 6.66 -11.95
C VAL A 410 -1.98 7.85 -10.98
N LEU A 411 -2.46 7.66 -9.75
CA LEU A 411 -2.42 8.68 -8.71
C LEU A 411 -1.01 9.24 -8.48
N CYS A 412 -0.01 8.37 -8.29
CA CYS A 412 1.38 8.78 -8.12
C CYS A 412 1.86 9.63 -9.30
N ASN A 413 1.56 9.21 -10.52
CA ASN A 413 1.97 9.91 -11.74
C ASN A 413 1.30 11.27 -11.89
N GLU A 414 0.00 11.38 -11.59
CA GLU A 414 -0.74 12.65 -11.61
C GLU A 414 -0.18 13.63 -10.58
N ILE A 415 0.03 13.19 -9.34
CA ILE A 415 0.59 14.03 -8.27
C ILE A 415 2.02 14.51 -8.61
N ASP A 416 2.84 13.61 -9.15
CA ASP A 416 4.20 13.96 -9.58
C ASP A 416 4.19 14.89 -10.81
N ALA A 417 3.24 14.74 -11.74
CA ALA A 417 3.10 15.65 -12.87
C ALA A 417 2.61 17.05 -12.45
N LEU A 418 1.70 17.13 -11.49
CA LEU A 418 1.17 18.39 -10.96
C LEU A 418 2.24 19.23 -10.26
N GLN A 419 3.21 18.58 -9.58
CA GLN A 419 4.20 19.25 -8.72
C GLN A 419 3.57 20.25 -7.74
N GLY A 420 2.31 20.01 -7.35
CA GLY A 420 1.49 20.90 -6.52
C GLY A 420 1.65 20.69 -5.01
N PRO A 421 0.80 21.32 -4.19
CA PRO A 421 0.76 21.18 -2.72
C PRO A 421 0.01 19.92 -2.27
N LEU A 422 0.20 18.82 -2.97
CA LEU A 422 -0.37 17.52 -2.65
C LEU A 422 0.77 16.50 -2.60
N VAL A 423 0.90 15.81 -1.48
CA VAL A 423 1.97 14.84 -1.22
C VAL A 423 1.37 13.49 -0.88
N LEU A 424 2.00 12.44 -1.40
CA LEU A 424 1.58 11.07 -1.23
C LEU A 424 2.65 10.26 -0.48
N GLY A 425 2.25 9.63 0.62
CA GLY A 425 3.08 8.81 1.48
C GLY A 425 2.67 7.35 1.49
N PHE A 426 3.65 6.45 1.66
CA PHE A 426 3.41 5.02 1.83
C PHE A 426 4.13 4.49 3.06
N ALA A 427 3.47 3.69 3.90
CA ALA A 427 4.16 2.83 4.86
C ALA A 427 4.43 1.48 4.18
N TRP A 428 5.69 1.04 4.17
CA TRP A 428 6.11 -0.11 3.37
C TRP A 428 6.96 -1.10 4.19
N LYS A 429 6.64 -2.39 4.06
CA LYS A 429 7.42 -3.51 4.62
C LYS A 429 8.64 -3.84 3.77
N THR A 430 9.82 -3.88 4.38
CA THR A 430 11.10 -4.18 3.70
C THR A 430 11.46 -5.66 3.71
N ASP A 431 10.79 -6.44 4.54
CA ASP A 431 10.92 -7.89 4.74
C ASP A 431 10.09 -8.72 3.75
N LEU A 432 9.35 -8.07 2.84
CA LEU A 432 8.59 -8.73 1.78
C LEU A 432 9.38 -8.78 0.47
N THR A 433 9.57 -9.99 -0.06
CA THR A 433 10.03 -10.21 -1.43
C THR A 433 8.84 -10.27 -2.37
N ILE A 434 8.73 -9.29 -3.28
CA ILE A 434 7.66 -9.26 -4.27
C ILE A 434 8.12 -10.00 -5.52
N PRO A 435 7.40 -11.05 -5.97
CA PRO A 435 7.69 -11.72 -7.23
C PRO A 435 7.64 -10.75 -8.43
N ALA A 436 8.47 -10.97 -9.44
CA ALA A 436 8.57 -10.09 -10.61
C ALA A 436 7.30 -10.06 -11.49
N ASP A 437 6.44 -11.07 -11.38
CA ASP A 437 5.14 -11.18 -12.05
C ASP A 437 4.01 -10.48 -11.28
N HIS A 438 4.24 -10.05 -10.04
CA HIS A 438 3.23 -9.38 -9.22
C HIS A 438 3.08 -7.89 -9.63
N PRO A 439 1.85 -7.36 -9.83
CA PRO A 439 1.64 -5.97 -10.27
C PRO A 439 2.31 -4.90 -9.39
N ALA A 440 2.34 -5.13 -8.08
CA ALA A 440 3.00 -4.22 -7.13
C ALA A 440 4.51 -4.08 -7.34
N TYR A 441 5.19 -5.09 -7.91
CA TYR A 441 6.64 -5.03 -8.18
C TYR A 441 6.96 -3.88 -9.12
N TYR A 442 6.28 -3.85 -10.27
CA TYR A 442 6.46 -2.81 -11.28
C TYR A 442 6.06 -1.44 -10.73
N MET A 443 4.93 -1.34 -10.02
CA MET A 443 4.51 -0.07 -9.43
C MET A 443 5.58 0.48 -8.48
N TRP A 444 6.06 -0.33 -7.53
CA TRP A 444 6.99 0.14 -6.51
C TRP A 444 8.37 0.46 -7.05
N SER A 445 8.87 -0.37 -7.99
CA SER A 445 10.15 -0.18 -8.65
C SER A 445 10.16 1.07 -9.54
N ASN A 446 9.09 1.32 -10.29
CA ASN A 446 8.99 2.48 -11.18
C ASN A 446 8.87 3.82 -10.44
N LEU A 447 8.58 3.80 -9.14
CA LEU A 447 8.48 4.99 -8.30
C LEU A 447 9.74 5.23 -7.46
N ALA A 448 10.75 4.36 -7.54
CA ALA A 448 11.91 4.41 -6.64
C ALA A 448 12.79 5.66 -6.85
N ASP A 449 12.98 6.08 -8.10
CA ASP A 449 13.73 7.29 -8.48
C ASP A 449 12.97 8.58 -8.14
N ARG A 450 11.65 8.50 -7.99
CA ARG A 450 10.75 9.63 -7.76
C ARG A 450 10.17 9.67 -6.35
N ARG A 451 10.73 8.94 -5.39
CA ARG A 451 10.21 8.87 -4.01
C ARG A 451 11.30 9.13 -2.99
N LYS A 452 10.99 9.97 -1.99
CA LYS A 452 11.86 10.17 -0.83
C LYS A 452 11.69 9.03 0.17
N GLU A 453 12.78 8.36 0.54
CA GLU A 453 12.72 7.22 1.48
C GLU A 453 13.16 7.62 2.89
N PHE A 454 12.37 7.19 3.88
CA PHE A 454 12.65 7.33 5.30
C PHE A 454 12.67 5.93 5.94
N GLU A 455 13.85 5.49 6.39
CA GLU A 455 14.02 4.16 6.95
C GLU A 455 13.97 4.17 8.47
N LEU A 456 13.14 3.30 9.06
CA LEU A 456 13.12 3.10 10.52
C LEU A 456 14.10 1.99 10.91
N SER A 457 15.12 2.38 11.66
CA SER A 457 16.06 1.45 12.28
C SER A 457 15.53 0.86 13.59
N GLN A 458 16.28 -0.01 14.26
CA GLN A 458 15.99 -0.38 15.65
C GLN A 458 16.10 0.83 16.60
N PHE A 459 15.46 0.74 17.76
CA PHE A 459 15.60 1.73 18.82
C PHE A 459 17.03 1.82 19.35
N LYS A 460 17.49 3.05 19.55
CA LYS A 460 18.72 3.36 20.26
C LYS A 460 18.52 3.19 21.77
N ALA A 461 19.61 3.02 22.51
CA ALA A 461 19.59 2.92 23.97
C ALA A 461 18.81 4.06 24.66
N THR A 462 18.89 5.28 24.13
CA THR A 462 18.14 6.44 24.65
C THR A 462 16.63 6.35 24.42
N GLU A 463 16.22 5.75 23.30
CA GLU A 463 14.80 5.50 22.97
C GLU A 463 14.25 4.38 23.85
N ILE A 464 15.00 3.28 24.02
CA ILE A 464 14.64 2.17 24.91
C ILE A 464 14.46 2.67 26.35
N LYS A 465 15.44 3.42 26.87
CA LYS A 465 15.36 4.03 28.21
C LYS A 465 14.13 4.93 28.37
N SER A 466 13.78 5.68 27.32
CA SER A 466 12.59 6.55 27.35
C SER A 466 11.30 5.73 27.35
N ALA A 467 11.24 4.63 26.61
CA ALA A 467 10.10 3.73 26.56
C ALA A 467 9.89 3.00 27.89
N ILE A 468 10.97 2.52 28.53
CA ILE A 468 10.90 1.91 29.86
C ILE A 468 10.49 2.95 30.92
N LYS A 469 10.96 4.20 30.79
CA LYS A 469 10.51 5.28 31.67
C LYS A 469 9.02 5.58 31.51
N LEU A 470 8.50 5.56 30.28
CA LEU A 470 7.06 5.68 30.02
C LEU A 470 6.30 4.52 30.66
N PHE A 471 6.79 3.29 30.48
CA PHE A 471 6.23 2.10 31.13
C PHE A 471 6.15 2.23 32.64
N GLY A 472 7.22 2.70 33.32
CA GLY A 472 7.19 2.95 34.76
C GLY A 472 6.12 3.95 35.21
N ARG A 473 5.73 4.91 34.36
CA ARG A 473 4.59 5.79 34.68
C ARG A 473 3.27 5.05 34.66
N HIS A 474 3.09 4.08 33.76
CA HIS A 474 1.89 3.24 33.72
C HIS A 474 1.85 2.25 34.88
N LEU A 475 2.99 1.74 35.34
CA LEU A 475 3.09 0.94 36.58
C LEU A 475 2.76 1.76 37.85
N GLN A 476 2.78 3.09 37.77
CA GLN A 476 2.68 3.99 38.93
C GLN A 476 3.84 3.86 39.93
N GLU A 477 4.90 3.14 39.56
CA GLU A 477 6.13 2.99 40.33
C GLU A 477 7.36 2.92 39.41
N PRO A 478 8.55 3.34 39.87
CA PRO A 478 9.77 3.19 39.08
C PRO A 478 10.04 1.73 38.73
N VAL A 479 10.38 1.47 37.46
CA VAL A 479 10.91 0.16 37.05
C VAL A 479 12.24 -0.05 37.76
N ASN A 480 12.35 -1.13 38.53
CA ASN A 480 13.54 -1.44 39.29
C ASN A 480 14.76 -1.63 38.35
N PRO A 481 16.00 -1.42 38.84
CA PRO A 481 17.17 -1.44 37.96
C PRO A 481 17.40 -2.78 37.25
N ILE A 482 17.03 -3.89 37.88
CA ILE A 482 17.24 -5.25 37.35
C ILE A 482 16.27 -5.51 36.18
N LEU A 483 14.97 -5.26 36.38
CA LEU A 483 13.93 -5.36 35.36
C LEU A 483 14.19 -4.39 34.20
N ASN A 484 14.65 -3.17 34.49
CA ASN A 484 15.01 -2.20 33.46
C ASN A 484 16.15 -2.72 32.57
N ASN A 485 17.21 -3.24 33.18
CA ASN A 485 18.33 -3.82 32.44
C ASN A 485 17.87 -5.05 31.64
N TYR A 486 17.06 -5.90 32.25
CA TYR A 486 16.48 -7.07 31.61
C TYR A 486 15.66 -6.71 30.36
N LEU A 487 14.68 -5.80 30.48
CA LEU A 487 13.86 -5.31 29.35
C LEU A 487 14.70 -4.65 28.26
N THR A 488 15.71 -3.87 28.65
CA THR A 488 16.62 -3.20 27.72
C THR A 488 17.37 -4.21 26.85
N LYS A 489 17.79 -5.33 27.43
CA LYS A 489 18.56 -6.37 26.71
C LYS A 489 17.66 -7.30 25.91
N GLN A 490 16.56 -7.76 26.50
CA GLN A 490 15.64 -8.71 25.84
C GLN A 490 14.93 -8.12 24.63
N CYS A 491 14.66 -6.81 24.61
CA CYS A 491 13.97 -6.22 23.47
C CYS A 491 14.82 -6.14 22.19
N GLN A 492 16.15 -6.27 22.28
CA GLN A 492 17.08 -6.19 21.14
C GLN A 492 16.86 -4.95 20.24
N GLY A 493 16.38 -3.85 20.82
CA GLY A 493 16.05 -2.63 20.09
C GLY A 493 14.76 -2.69 19.25
N TYR A 494 14.00 -3.80 19.27
CA TYR A 494 12.71 -3.90 18.58
C TYR A 494 11.59 -3.27 19.41
N PRO A 495 10.89 -2.24 18.89
CA PRO A 495 9.83 -1.54 19.64
C PRO A 495 8.64 -2.44 20.01
N TRP A 496 8.20 -3.30 19.08
CA TRP A 496 7.10 -4.23 19.32
C TRP A 496 7.42 -5.24 20.42
N LEU A 497 8.66 -5.77 20.45
CA LEU A 497 9.10 -6.73 21.45
C LEU A 497 9.18 -6.07 22.82
N LEU A 498 9.77 -4.87 22.89
CA LEU A 498 9.77 -4.08 24.13
C LEU A 498 8.35 -3.85 24.64
N LYS A 499 7.42 -3.47 23.75
CA LYS A 499 6.01 -3.25 24.11
C LYS A 499 5.35 -4.54 24.63
N LYS A 500 5.54 -5.67 23.95
CA LYS A 500 5.00 -6.98 24.37
C LYS A 500 5.52 -7.40 25.75
N LEU A 501 6.83 -7.27 25.97
CA LEU A 501 7.47 -7.54 27.25
C LEU A 501 6.90 -6.64 28.35
N CYS A 502 6.82 -5.33 28.11
CA CYS A 502 6.26 -4.39 29.08
C CYS A 502 4.79 -4.68 29.41
N ILE A 503 3.95 -5.00 28.42
CA ILE A 503 2.54 -5.37 28.63
C ILE A 503 2.43 -6.64 29.47
N HIS A 504 3.28 -7.62 29.18
CA HIS A 504 3.29 -8.86 29.94
C HIS A 504 3.70 -8.63 31.40
N VAL A 505 4.79 -7.89 31.61
CA VAL A 505 5.25 -7.50 32.95
C VAL A 505 4.17 -6.70 33.68
N PHE A 506 3.48 -5.80 32.98
CA PHE A 506 2.35 -5.03 33.53
C PHE A 506 1.25 -5.95 34.08
N LYS A 507 0.81 -6.95 33.29
CA LYS A 507 -0.20 -7.93 33.72
C LYS A 507 0.24 -8.67 34.98
N LEU A 508 1.44 -9.25 34.98
CA LEU A 508 1.95 -10.02 36.12
C LEU A 508 2.02 -9.19 37.41
N ILE A 509 2.48 -7.94 37.32
CA ILE A 509 2.56 -7.05 38.49
C ILE A 509 1.15 -6.72 38.99
N HIS A 510 0.21 -6.47 38.08
CA HIS A 510 -1.19 -6.18 38.43
C HIS A 510 -1.90 -7.38 39.07
N ASP A 511 -1.49 -8.60 38.72
CA ASP A 511 -1.96 -9.85 39.35
C ASP A 511 -1.33 -10.10 40.74
N GLY A 512 -0.58 -9.13 41.28
CA GLY A 512 -0.02 -9.15 42.64
C GLY A 512 1.42 -9.63 42.74
N ASN A 513 2.12 -9.84 41.61
CA ASN A 513 3.51 -10.27 41.63
C ASN A 513 4.47 -9.08 41.82
N SER A 514 5.60 -9.31 42.49
CA SER A 514 6.66 -8.29 42.60
C SER A 514 7.47 -8.17 41.30
N GLN A 515 8.06 -7.00 41.05
CA GLN A 515 8.97 -6.82 39.91
C GLN A 515 10.12 -7.83 39.90
N ASP A 516 10.63 -8.24 41.07
CA ASP A 516 11.71 -9.22 41.20
C ASP A 516 11.28 -10.64 40.83
N TYR A 517 10.01 -11.00 41.09
CA TYR A 517 9.45 -12.30 40.70
C TYR A 517 9.27 -12.41 39.18
N VAL A 518 8.83 -11.34 38.53
CA VAL A 518 8.57 -11.34 37.07
C VAL A 518 9.83 -11.61 36.25
N ILE A 519 10.99 -11.14 36.72
CA ILE A 519 12.30 -11.41 36.08
C ILE A 519 12.63 -12.91 36.09
N GLY A 520 12.16 -13.65 37.10
CA GLY A 520 12.36 -15.09 37.23
C GLY A 520 11.55 -15.91 36.23
N GLN A 521 10.52 -15.33 35.59
CA GLN A 521 9.79 -16.00 34.52
C GLN A 521 10.53 -15.83 33.19
N ARG A 522 10.65 -16.92 32.42
CA ARG A 522 11.26 -16.89 31.08
C ARG A 522 10.41 -15.97 30.19
N LEU A 523 10.91 -14.76 29.92
CA LEU A 523 10.25 -13.82 28.99
C LEU A 523 10.71 -14.07 27.57
N ASN A 524 10.50 -15.31 27.09
CA ASN A 524 10.73 -15.69 25.71
C ASN A 524 9.47 -15.39 24.89
N ILE A 525 9.64 -14.84 23.69
CA ILE A 525 8.54 -14.52 22.79
C ILE A 525 7.63 -15.70 22.48
N VAL A 526 8.19 -16.89 22.29
CA VAL A 526 7.42 -18.12 22.01
C VAL A 526 6.45 -18.39 23.15
N ASP A 527 6.93 -18.30 24.39
CA ASP A 527 6.13 -18.52 25.59
C ASP A 527 5.04 -17.45 25.74
N LEU A 528 5.31 -16.20 25.31
CA LEU A 528 4.33 -15.12 25.30
C LEU A 528 3.19 -15.38 24.30
N PHE A 529 3.51 -15.88 23.10
CA PHE A 529 2.50 -16.21 22.10
C PHE A 529 1.74 -17.51 22.42
N GLU A 530 2.42 -18.54 22.95
CA GLU A 530 1.74 -19.74 23.42
C GLU A 530 0.79 -19.43 24.58
N ARG A 531 1.14 -18.49 25.45
CA ARG A 531 0.24 -18.05 26.51
C ARG A 531 -1.03 -17.42 25.94
N ASP A 532 -0.88 -16.47 25.00
CA ASP A 532 -2.03 -15.85 24.32
C ASP A 532 -2.93 -16.90 23.65
N ILE A 533 -2.36 -17.97 23.09
CA ILE A 533 -3.11 -19.08 22.46
C ILE A 533 -3.76 -19.98 23.51
N SER A 534 -3.08 -20.28 24.61
CA SER A 534 -3.57 -21.17 25.67
C SER A 534 -4.76 -20.62 26.45
N GLU A 535 -4.93 -19.29 26.43
CA GLU A 535 -6.10 -18.61 27.01
C GLU A 535 -7.36 -18.76 26.13
N LEU A 536 -7.22 -19.28 24.90
CA LEU A 536 -8.34 -19.48 23.96
C LEU A 536 -8.96 -20.88 24.11
N THR A 537 -10.28 -20.95 23.93
CA THR A 537 -10.95 -22.24 23.72
C THR A 537 -10.57 -22.87 22.37
N PRO A 538 -10.76 -24.18 22.16
CA PRO A 538 -10.48 -24.83 20.88
C PRO A 538 -11.18 -24.15 19.68
N ASP A 539 -12.44 -23.73 19.86
CA ASP A 539 -13.21 -23.05 18.81
C ASP A 539 -12.71 -21.63 18.54
N GLN A 540 -12.36 -20.89 19.59
CA GLN A 540 -11.73 -19.57 19.48
C GLN A 540 -10.40 -19.65 18.74
N HIS A 541 -9.58 -20.65 19.06
CA HIS A 541 -8.31 -20.89 18.38
C HIS A 541 -8.52 -21.24 16.90
N ALA A 542 -9.52 -22.07 16.57
CA ALA A 542 -9.88 -22.36 15.18
C ALA A 542 -10.32 -21.09 14.42
N CYS A 543 -11.13 -20.22 15.05
CA CYS A 543 -11.52 -18.93 14.50
C CYS A 543 -10.31 -18.01 14.24
N VAL A 544 -9.36 -17.95 15.18
CA VAL A 544 -8.11 -17.18 15.03
C VAL A 544 -7.26 -17.69 13.88
N ILE A 545 -7.16 -19.02 13.70
CA ILE A 545 -6.46 -19.62 12.56
C ILE A 545 -7.14 -19.23 11.23
N GLU A 546 -8.46 -19.25 11.17
CA GLU A 546 -9.19 -18.88 9.96
C GLU A 546 -8.96 -17.41 9.59
N ILE A 547 -9.09 -16.50 10.57
CA ILE A 547 -8.77 -15.07 10.39
C ILE A 547 -7.31 -14.89 9.93
N ALA A 548 -6.36 -15.67 10.46
CA ALA A 548 -4.96 -15.57 10.07
C ALA A 548 -4.72 -15.97 8.60
N LYS A 549 -5.42 -17.01 8.12
CA LYS A 549 -5.32 -17.50 6.74
C LYS A 549 -5.92 -16.52 5.75
N SER A 550 -7.11 -16.00 6.05
CA SER A 550 -7.85 -15.09 5.17
C SER A 550 -7.58 -13.60 5.45
N SER A 551 -6.53 -13.26 6.21
CA SER A 551 -6.27 -11.88 6.65
C SER A 551 -5.89 -10.94 5.48
N PRO A 552 -6.46 -9.72 5.41
CA PRO A 552 -7.59 -9.20 6.18
C PRO A 552 -8.92 -9.93 5.90
N ALA A 553 -9.48 -10.58 6.92
CA ALA A 553 -10.64 -11.45 6.79
C ALA A 553 -11.94 -10.65 6.78
N ASP A 554 -12.96 -11.13 6.07
CA ASP A 554 -14.27 -10.48 6.05
C ASP A 554 -15.06 -10.75 7.34
N TYR A 555 -15.49 -9.68 8.02
CA TYR A 555 -16.19 -9.78 9.30
C TYR A 555 -17.45 -10.63 9.21
N PHE A 556 -18.28 -10.39 8.19
CA PHE A 556 -19.57 -11.07 8.05
C PHE A 556 -19.38 -12.55 7.81
N SER A 557 -18.46 -12.91 6.91
CA SER A 557 -18.11 -14.30 6.58
C SER A 557 -17.64 -15.08 7.81
N ILE A 558 -16.78 -14.47 8.65
CA ILE A 558 -16.30 -15.10 9.88
C ILE A 558 -17.42 -15.22 10.92
N THR A 559 -18.27 -14.20 11.08
CA THR A 559 -19.40 -14.26 12.03
C THR A 559 -20.48 -15.27 11.63
N GLU A 560 -20.69 -15.50 10.34
CA GLU A 560 -21.62 -16.53 9.85
C GLU A 560 -21.13 -17.94 10.21
N THR A 561 -19.81 -18.15 10.17
CA THR A 561 -19.19 -19.45 10.45
C THR A 561 -19.03 -19.73 11.95
N TYR A 562 -18.58 -18.74 12.72
CA TYR A 562 -18.17 -18.91 14.13
C TYR A 562 -19.11 -18.23 15.15
N GLY A 563 -20.08 -17.44 14.70
CA GLY A 563 -21.01 -16.70 15.54
C GLY A 563 -20.48 -15.33 16.01
N SER A 564 -21.40 -14.36 16.15
CA SER A 564 -21.08 -12.98 16.54
C SER A 564 -20.39 -12.89 17.91
N ASP A 565 -20.88 -13.64 18.89
CA ASP A 565 -20.44 -13.54 20.28
C ASP A 565 -18.99 -14.03 20.44
N MET A 566 -18.60 -15.06 19.69
CA MET A 566 -17.23 -15.58 19.66
C MET A 566 -16.27 -14.53 19.08
N VAL A 567 -16.63 -13.96 17.92
CA VAL A 567 -15.81 -12.92 17.26
C VAL A 567 -15.70 -11.69 18.16
N GLN A 568 -16.79 -11.27 18.80
CA GLN A 568 -16.77 -10.13 19.71
C GLN A 568 -15.91 -10.40 20.95
N THR A 569 -15.90 -11.64 21.45
CA THR A 569 -15.02 -12.04 22.56
C THR A 569 -13.54 -11.91 22.17
N LEU A 570 -13.17 -12.36 20.97
CA LEU A 570 -11.80 -12.23 20.44
C LEU A 570 -11.38 -10.77 20.21
N ILE A 571 -12.34 -9.92 19.78
CA ILE A 571 -12.13 -8.47 19.63
C ILE A 571 -11.93 -7.81 20.98
N ASN A 572 -12.78 -8.12 21.97
CA ASN A 572 -12.67 -7.59 23.32
C ASN A 572 -11.36 -8.00 24.00
N GLY A 573 -10.92 -9.25 23.76
CA GLY A 573 -9.62 -9.78 24.19
C GLY A 573 -8.42 -9.22 23.43
N ARG A 574 -8.62 -8.37 22.42
CA ARG A 574 -7.58 -7.74 21.59
C ARG A 574 -6.68 -8.72 20.83
N ILE A 575 -7.10 -9.97 20.68
CA ILE A 575 -6.43 -10.95 19.81
C ILE A 575 -6.75 -10.63 18.35
N VAL A 576 -8.01 -10.28 18.10
CA VAL A 576 -8.52 -9.86 16.80
C VAL A 576 -8.78 -8.35 16.82
N ILE A 577 -8.36 -7.67 15.76
CA ILE A 577 -8.61 -6.25 15.54
C ILE A 577 -9.58 -6.10 14.37
N ARG A 578 -10.73 -5.48 14.65
CA ARG A 578 -11.72 -5.12 13.64
C ARG A 578 -11.48 -3.70 13.13
N ARG A 579 -11.46 -3.54 11.81
CA ARG A 579 -11.41 -2.26 11.10
C ARG A 579 -12.52 -2.26 10.05
N ALA A 580 -13.61 -1.56 10.37
CA ALA A 580 -14.86 -1.57 9.60
C ALA A 580 -15.33 -3.00 9.26
N SER A 581 -15.36 -3.40 7.98
CA SER A 581 -15.78 -4.76 7.56
C SER A 581 -14.67 -5.82 7.61
N LYS A 582 -13.45 -5.46 8.04
CA LYS A 582 -12.28 -6.37 8.02
C LYS A 582 -11.77 -6.75 9.40
N LEU A 583 -11.27 -7.98 9.52
CA LEU A 583 -10.67 -8.58 10.71
C LEU A 583 -9.20 -8.91 10.45
N THR A 584 -8.36 -8.57 11.41
CA THR A 584 -6.92 -8.88 11.40
C THR A 584 -6.51 -9.40 12.76
N LEU A 585 -5.38 -10.11 12.84
CA LEU A 585 -4.75 -10.35 14.15
C LEU A 585 -3.97 -9.11 14.58
N TYR A 586 -3.72 -8.97 15.88
CA TYR A 586 -3.15 -7.74 16.42
C TYR A 586 -1.80 -7.35 15.81
N TRP A 587 -0.93 -8.31 15.49
CA TRP A 587 0.34 -8.12 14.78
C TRP A 587 0.56 -9.21 13.73
N ASP A 588 1.22 -8.84 12.63
CA ASP A 588 1.63 -9.78 11.58
C ASP A 588 2.56 -10.86 12.11
N ILE A 589 3.44 -10.49 13.05
CA ILE A 589 4.36 -11.44 13.70
C ILE A 589 3.60 -12.53 14.46
N PHE A 590 2.47 -12.17 15.09
CA PHE A 590 1.61 -13.13 15.77
C PHE A 590 0.82 -13.97 14.76
N ARG A 591 0.37 -13.39 13.64
CA ARG A 591 -0.24 -14.13 12.53
C ARG A 591 0.71 -15.20 11.98
N ASP A 592 1.96 -14.85 11.70
CA ASP A 592 2.96 -15.80 11.21
C ASP A 592 3.21 -16.91 12.23
N TYR A 593 3.19 -16.58 13.52
CA TYR A 593 3.30 -17.57 14.60
C TYR A 593 2.09 -18.52 14.65
N VAL A 594 0.87 -18.00 14.54
CA VAL A 594 -0.36 -18.82 14.51
C VAL A 594 -0.35 -19.79 13.33
N LEU A 595 0.10 -19.35 12.16
CA LEU A 595 0.11 -20.16 10.94
C LEU A 595 1.25 -21.17 10.89
N ASN A 596 2.46 -20.75 11.26
CA ASN A 596 3.69 -21.50 10.95
C ASN A 596 4.50 -21.88 12.21
N LYS A 597 4.10 -21.42 13.41
CA LYS A 597 4.87 -21.52 14.65
C LYS A 597 6.28 -20.92 14.53
N THR A 598 6.43 -19.95 13.64
CA THR A 598 7.68 -19.22 13.39
C THR A 598 7.64 -17.87 14.08
N VAL A 599 8.75 -17.50 14.75
CA VAL A 599 9.02 -16.14 15.22
C VAL A 599 10.22 -15.58 14.43
N PRO A 600 10.34 -14.25 14.29
CA PRO A 600 11.53 -13.64 13.69
C PRO A 600 12.81 -14.18 14.36
N GLU A 601 13.84 -14.46 13.57
CA GLU A 601 15.14 -14.87 14.11
C GLU A 601 15.76 -13.72 14.89
N LEU A 602 15.52 -13.71 16.20
CA LEU A 602 16.17 -12.82 17.16
C LEU A 602 17.58 -13.37 17.40
N MET A 603 18.55 -12.84 16.66
CA MET A 603 19.96 -13.20 16.83
C MET A 603 20.39 -12.84 18.26
N LEU A 604 20.95 -13.81 18.98
CA LEU A 604 21.44 -13.55 20.33
C LEU A 604 22.72 -12.72 20.24
N ASP A 605 22.65 -11.45 20.61
CA ASP A 605 23.79 -10.53 20.64
C ASP A 605 24.21 -10.14 22.07
N TYR A 606 23.64 -10.83 23.06
CA TYR A 606 23.84 -10.54 24.46
C TYR A 606 25.28 -10.83 24.90
N ILE A 607 25.96 -9.79 25.39
CA ILE A 607 27.25 -9.90 26.05
C ILE A 607 27.02 -9.97 27.57
N PRO A 608 27.52 -11.02 28.25
CA PRO A 608 27.39 -11.17 29.69
C PRO A 608 28.01 -10.00 30.45
N GLN A 609 27.42 -9.64 31.58
CA GLN A 609 27.92 -8.54 32.41
C GLN A 609 29.10 -8.98 33.26
N GLN A 610 29.11 -10.24 33.67
CA GLN A 610 30.20 -10.82 34.41
C GLN A 610 31.12 -11.63 33.51
N GLN A 611 32.31 -11.91 34.04
CA GLN A 611 33.18 -12.89 33.42
C GLN A 611 32.49 -14.26 33.51
N PHE A 612 32.47 -14.98 32.39
CA PHE A 612 31.88 -16.32 32.29
C PHE A 612 32.33 -17.28 33.41
N ARG A 613 33.59 -17.15 33.88
CA ARG A 613 34.09 -17.94 35.02
C ARG A 613 33.33 -17.67 36.31
N THR A 614 32.96 -16.42 36.57
CA THR A 614 32.19 -16.02 37.76
C THR A 614 30.78 -16.58 37.69
N ASP A 615 30.13 -16.48 36.52
CA ASP A 615 28.80 -17.06 36.29
C ASP A 615 28.81 -18.57 36.50
N MET A 616 29.76 -19.27 35.88
CA MET A 616 29.87 -20.72 36.01
C MET A 616 30.14 -21.17 37.46
N ARG A 617 30.89 -20.40 38.24
CA ARG A 617 31.09 -20.67 39.68
C ARG A 617 29.78 -20.55 40.45
N ALA A 618 28.98 -19.53 40.15
CA ALA A 618 27.69 -19.33 40.79
C ALA A 618 26.69 -20.43 40.42
N PHE A 619 26.62 -20.79 39.12
CA PHE A 619 25.74 -21.84 38.64
C PHE A 619 26.11 -23.20 39.23
N ALA A 620 27.39 -23.54 39.28
CA ALA A 620 27.86 -24.76 39.93
C ALA A 620 27.52 -24.78 41.43
N CYS A 621 27.65 -23.65 42.12
CA CYS A 621 27.29 -23.54 43.53
C CYS A 621 25.80 -23.79 43.78
N LEU A 622 24.93 -23.26 42.92
CA LEU A 622 23.47 -23.48 43.00
C LEU A 622 23.09 -24.93 42.67
N ILE A 623 23.78 -25.57 41.72
CA ILE A 623 23.56 -27.01 41.44
C ILE A 623 23.99 -27.87 42.64
N ASP A 624 25.15 -27.55 43.24
CA ASP A 624 25.72 -28.36 44.31
C ASP A 624 24.99 -28.15 45.66
N LYS A 625 24.46 -26.95 45.92
CA LYS A 625 23.83 -26.57 47.21
C LYS A 625 22.32 -26.39 47.16
N GLY A 626 21.71 -26.43 45.96
CA GLY A 626 20.30 -26.12 45.76
C GLY A 626 20.01 -24.62 45.79
N ASP A 627 18.74 -24.30 45.99
CA ASP A 627 18.25 -22.92 45.94
C ASP A 627 18.82 -22.06 47.06
N LEU A 628 19.44 -20.92 46.72
CA LEU A 628 20.08 -20.01 47.69
C LEU A 628 19.55 -18.60 47.56
N ALA A 629 19.47 -17.87 48.68
CA ALA A 629 19.19 -16.43 48.63
C ALA A 629 20.38 -15.64 48.06
N SER A 630 20.15 -14.49 47.44
CA SER A 630 21.23 -13.66 46.85
C SER A 630 22.32 -13.29 47.87
N SER A 631 21.96 -13.06 49.13
CA SER A 631 22.90 -12.77 50.21
C SER A 631 23.73 -13.98 50.64
N GLU A 632 23.16 -15.18 50.58
CA GLU A 632 23.82 -16.45 50.91
C GLU A 632 24.77 -16.85 49.79
N LEU A 633 24.32 -16.79 48.55
CA LEU A 633 25.16 -17.02 47.37
C LEU A 633 26.33 -16.03 47.32
N GLY A 634 26.10 -14.76 47.70
CA GLY A 634 27.14 -13.74 47.84
C GLY A 634 28.21 -14.12 48.86
N LYS A 635 27.80 -14.65 50.03
CA LYS A 635 28.73 -15.14 51.06
C LYS A 635 29.54 -16.33 50.57
N GLU A 636 28.88 -17.31 49.96
CA GLU A 636 29.51 -18.53 49.43
C GLU A 636 30.55 -18.23 48.35
N LEU A 637 30.26 -17.27 47.46
CA LEU A 637 31.16 -16.90 46.38
C LEU A 637 32.15 -15.79 46.77
N SER A 638 32.01 -15.20 47.95
CA SER A 638 32.76 -14.01 48.41
C SER A 638 32.63 -12.81 47.46
N VAL A 639 31.40 -12.52 47.01
CA VAL A 639 31.08 -11.41 46.11
C VAL A 639 29.95 -10.55 46.67
N SER A 640 29.86 -9.30 46.21
CA SER A 640 28.79 -8.39 46.64
C SER A 640 27.43 -8.83 46.11
N THR A 641 26.35 -8.43 46.78
CA THR A 641 24.98 -8.64 46.33
C THR A 641 24.72 -8.04 44.95
N ALA A 642 25.28 -6.87 44.64
CA ALA A 642 25.22 -6.27 43.31
C ALA A 642 25.90 -7.12 42.23
N THR A 643 26.95 -7.87 42.58
CA THR A 643 27.58 -8.83 41.65
C THR A 643 26.64 -10.01 41.41
N ILE A 644 26.00 -10.53 42.48
CA ILE A 644 25.00 -11.59 42.35
C ILE A 644 23.83 -11.15 41.47
N ASP A 645 23.36 -9.91 41.58
CA ASP A 645 22.28 -9.41 40.73
C ASP A 645 22.69 -9.39 39.25
N ASN A 646 23.94 -9.05 38.92
CA ASN A 646 24.44 -9.13 37.55
C ASN A 646 24.56 -10.57 37.05
N ILE A 647 25.08 -11.48 37.89
CA ILE A 647 25.12 -12.92 37.60
C ILE A 647 23.70 -13.44 37.35
N MET A 648 22.71 -12.97 38.10
CA MET A 648 21.32 -13.34 37.90
C MET A 648 20.77 -12.87 36.56
N ILE A 649 21.12 -11.65 36.12
CA ILE A 649 20.77 -11.20 34.78
C ILE A 649 21.41 -12.13 33.75
N ASP A 650 22.70 -12.43 33.87
CA ASP A 650 23.40 -13.35 32.97
C ASP A 650 22.73 -14.74 32.97
N ALA A 651 22.37 -15.28 34.13
CA ALA A 651 21.71 -16.58 34.30
C ALA A 651 20.31 -16.63 33.65
N VAL A 652 19.51 -15.58 33.81
CA VAL A 652 18.17 -15.50 33.21
C VAL A 652 18.28 -15.26 31.70
N MET A 653 19.24 -14.45 31.24
CA MET A 653 19.53 -14.27 29.80
C MET A 653 20.00 -15.56 29.14
N PHE A 654 20.77 -16.38 29.86
CA PHE A 654 21.11 -17.75 29.47
C PHE A 654 19.98 -18.74 29.73
N GLY A 655 18.85 -18.33 30.31
CA GLY A 655 17.72 -19.21 30.58
C GLY A 655 18.08 -20.44 31.43
N VAL A 656 19.04 -20.31 32.35
CA VAL A 656 19.53 -21.37 33.25
C VAL A 656 19.11 -21.16 34.70
N ALA A 657 18.55 -20.01 35.08
CA ALA A 657 18.07 -19.77 36.44
C ALA A 657 16.74 -19.02 36.48
N GLN A 658 16.02 -19.15 37.59
CA GLN A 658 14.80 -18.44 37.95
C GLN A 658 14.94 -17.87 39.37
N ARG A 659 14.16 -16.84 39.72
CA ARG A 659 14.13 -16.27 41.08
C ARG A 659 12.74 -16.43 41.66
N ASN A 660 12.63 -17.13 42.78
CA ASN A 660 11.38 -17.34 43.51
C ASN A 660 11.48 -16.68 44.88
N SER A 661 10.71 -15.63 45.16
CA SER A 661 10.55 -15.08 46.52
C SER A 661 11.88 -14.93 47.31
N ASN A 662 12.89 -14.32 46.67
CA ASN A 662 14.27 -14.12 47.15
C ASN A 662 15.27 -15.28 47.07
N THR A 663 14.87 -16.49 46.69
CA THR A 663 15.80 -17.58 46.37
C THR A 663 16.06 -17.68 44.87
N ILE A 664 17.28 -18.08 44.54
CA ILE A 664 17.73 -18.33 43.18
C ILE A 664 17.63 -19.83 42.95
N HIS A 665 16.81 -20.21 41.99
CA HIS A 665 16.65 -21.58 41.54
C HIS A 665 17.40 -21.80 40.23
N ILE A 666 18.22 -22.83 40.15
CA ILE A 666 18.89 -23.23 38.91
C ILE A 666 18.03 -24.27 38.18
N ILE A 667 17.74 -24.03 36.91
CA ILE A 667 16.85 -24.90 36.11
C ILE A 667 17.55 -26.23 35.76
N PRO A 668 18.81 -26.25 35.28
CA PRO A 668 19.51 -27.49 35.06
C PRO A 668 19.81 -28.20 36.38
N ASP A 669 19.43 -29.47 36.47
CA ASP A 669 19.63 -30.35 37.62
C ASP A 669 21.06 -30.90 37.76
N SER A 670 21.90 -30.69 36.73
CA SER A 670 23.25 -31.23 36.62
C SER A 670 24.17 -30.29 35.85
N LYS A 671 25.48 -30.44 36.06
CA LYS A 671 26.51 -29.65 35.37
C LYS A 671 26.50 -29.95 33.87
N GLU A 672 26.19 -31.20 33.48
CA GLU A 672 26.06 -31.65 32.10
C GLU A 672 24.85 -30.99 31.41
N ALA A 673 23.70 -30.92 32.08
CA ALA A 673 22.51 -30.23 31.57
C ALA A 673 22.75 -28.72 31.43
N LEU A 674 23.47 -28.10 32.39
CA LEU A 674 23.86 -26.69 32.32
C LEU A 674 24.74 -26.41 31.09
N ILE A 675 25.79 -27.21 30.88
CA ILE A 675 26.68 -27.05 29.72
C ILE A 675 25.90 -27.24 28.42
N SER A 676 25.03 -28.25 28.34
CA SER A 676 24.21 -28.50 27.15
C SER A 676 23.31 -27.32 26.82
N THR A 677 22.69 -26.72 27.83
CA THR A 677 21.83 -25.54 27.70
C THR A 677 22.64 -24.32 27.21
N LEU A 678 23.78 -24.03 27.83
CA LEU A 678 24.65 -22.94 27.43
C LEU A 678 25.20 -23.11 26.01
N GLN A 679 25.59 -24.33 25.62
CA GLN A 679 26.02 -24.63 24.26
C GLN A 679 24.92 -24.38 23.23
N ALA A 680 23.68 -24.80 23.52
CA ALA A 680 22.55 -24.57 22.63
C ALA A 680 22.29 -23.07 22.40
N ILE A 681 22.50 -22.26 23.45
CA ILE A 681 22.34 -20.80 23.42
C ILE A 681 23.48 -20.13 22.67
N PHE A 682 24.74 -20.44 22.98
CA PHE A 682 25.88 -19.84 22.29
C PHE A 682 25.95 -20.20 20.80
N LYS A 683 25.42 -21.36 20.39
CA LYS A 683 25.25 -21.71 18.97
C LYS A 683 24.30 -20.77 18.21
N LYS A 684 23.42 -20.06 18.92
CA LYS A 684 22.52 -19.04 18.37
C LYS A 684 23.09 -17.62 18.46
N HIS A 685 24.27 -17.45 19.08
CA HIS A 685 24.88 -16.13 19.26
C HIS A 685 25.43 -15.59 17.93
N THR A 686 25.24 -14.29 17.68
CA THR A 686 25.66 -13.60 16.43
C THR A 686 27.12 -13.87 16.09
N VAL A 687 28.01 -13.83 17.10
CA VAL A 687 29.44 -14.16 16.93
C VAL A 687 29.65 -15.57 16.39
N TYR A 688 28.94 -16.58 16.92
CA TYR A 688 29.08 -17.96 16.45
C TYR A 688 28.53 -18.13 15.04
N VAL A 689 27.36 -17.54 14.76
CA VAL A 689 26.73 -17.56 13.44
C VAL A 689 27.65 -16.91 12.39
N GLU A 690 28.23 -15.76 12.70
CA GLU A 690 29.16 -15.04 11.82
C GLU A 690 30.45 -15.85 11.58
N ILE A 691 31.04 -16.45 12.63
CA ILE A 691 32.21 -17.33 12.48
C ILE A 691 31.87 -18.53 11.58
N LYS A 692 30.72 -19.16 11.78
CA LYS A 692 30.25 -20.30 10.97
C LYS A 692 30.03 -19.90 9.50
N ASN A 693 29.46 -18.73 9.25
CA ASN A 693 29.23 -18.21 7.90
C ASN A 693 30.55 -17.93 7.19
N ARG A 694 31.53 -17.31 7.88
CA ARG A 694 32.87 -17.10 7.33
C ARG A 694 33.58 -18.42 7.02
N LEU A 695 33.54 -19.39 7.94
CA LEU A 695 34.13 -20.72 7.72
C LEU A 695 33.50 -21.46 6.53
N ARG A 696 32.19 -21.28 6.29
CA ARG A 696 31.52 -21.82 5.09
C ARG A 696 32.01 -21.14 3.81
N LEU A 697 32.20 -19.82 3.82
CA LEU A 697 32.76 -19.08 2.68
C LEU A 697 34.20 -19.52 2.36
N PHE A 698 35.01 -19.85 3.37
CA PHE A 698 36.37 -20.38 3.18
C PHE A 698 36.40 -21.83 2.66
N ASN A 699 35.35 -22.62 2.88
CA ASN A 699 35.27 -24.03 2.47
C ASN A 699 34.46 -24.25 1.18
N SER A 700 33.93 -23.19 0.56
CA SER A 700 33.32 -23.27 -0.76
C SER A 700 34.40 -23.33 -1.84
N PRO A 701 34.43 -24.34 -2.73
CA PRO A 701 35.38 -24.36 -3.84
C PRO A 701 35.14 -23.13 -4.71
N ALA A 702 36.23 -22.45 -5.10
CA ALA A 702 36.18 -21.29 -5.98
C ALA A 702 35.36 -21.63 -7.24
N PRO A 703 34.48 -20.72 -7.72
CA PRO A 703 33.84 -20.92 -9.01
C PRO A 703 34.96 -20.97 -10.06
N HIS A 704 35.04 -22.09 -10.78
CA HIS A 704 35.89 -22.18 -11.95
C HIS A 704 35.47 -21.09 -12.93
N SER A 705 36.40 -20.15 -13.16
CA SER A 705 36.36 -19.11 -14.19
C SER A 705 36.18 -19.68 -15.58
#